data_AF-A0ABD3G7T5-F1
#
_entry.id   AF-A0ABD3G7T5-F1
#
_cell.length_a   1.000
_cell.length_b   1.000
_cell.length_c   1.000
_cell.angle_alpha   90.00
_cell.angle_beta   90.00
_cell.angle_gamma   90.00
#
_symmetry.space_group_name_H-M   'P 1'
#
loop_
_entity.id
_entity.type
_entity.pdbx_description
1 polymer ?
#
loop_
_entity_poly.entity_id
_entity_poly.type
_entity_poly.pdbx_seq_one_letter_code
_entity_poly.pdbx_strand_id
1 'polypeptide(L)'
;MVAKRPSSSSESGSPPPPPPAPSGMSLSSLPLPLISLILEFDFYFIREDLTPISRRITETFGSDQLKDVALVCRSWYKAIDEIVALYRRDTLQLTLKFGTRVEVLAIRRQVQQRGRCVRDLRIRMGRSDGTRFLSGVWWWMEDREIPWDAIFSHLPGLKRLDLKSMPLESRHLPILLEMAAKYCLQVEMLQLPKKQEINVMVNCAAIERVVKVVRDAMQRWYLKGKCGGLKQLTMPTREEENRFQTSTRFIEDVIEFCPNMEYLDGYKYAVDELNDVSCEEKWAISLETWRLFNKTCKNLRDFRWVVVPFADPFFRVFGEHVKPNLKKLQLTSNLSWDYNDYFKHDGSTGYLTEKPGYGLLANDVVALFKGCPALIDLEISYDQLKNEESLTTMLDADLFGDKFWAAVVESCPLLQTVYMRDCSAYGGSRIVRPIHTFTDRGLLTLAKHSHLSSIELSAVCCSSDGILKYLQHVFKATDFAGGNRSLVVSLAGTMEHDTTQSHPFYHELVSLLKRIADASEEELDVTVCEPSVSAFNPHSSSVEYEWSISYMRDELKPLLEKVIDAHPKLDVHVVVCRDNEESFRRIDNVEFNWCPGGQEGDVFFEDEYLEGSDSNEEGSDEDDVFFDDDYEIVPADEVDDDEA
;
A
#
# COMPACT_ATOMS: atom_id res chain seq x y z
N MET A 1 10.11 -23.70 -93.33
CA MET A 1 9.09 -23.00 -94.14
C MET A 1 7.76 -23.09 -93.41
N VAL A 2 7.18 -21.91 -93.17
CA VAL A 2 5.81 -21.51 -92.77
C VAL A 2 4.73 -22.56 -93.14
N ALA A 3 3.71 -22.91 -92.35
CA ALA A 3 2.68 -22.02 -91.81
C ALA A 3 1.74 -22.68 -90.76
N LYS A 4 1.38 -21.86 -89.76
CA LYS A 4 0.06 -21.58 -89.12
C LYS A 4 -0.88 -22.67 -88.56
N ARG A 5 -1.09 -22.52 -87.23
CA ARG A 5 -2.18 -22.84 -86.28
C ARG A 5 -3.62 -23.06 -86.84
N PRO A 6 -4.48 -23.78 -86.10
CA PRO A 6 -5.37 -23.13 -85.11
C PRO A 6 -5.42 -23.79 -83.71
N SER A 7 -5.76 -22.93 -82.74
CA SER A 7 -6.20 -23.12 -81.35
C SER A 7 -7.58 -23.83 -81.28
N SER A 8 -8.10 -24.42 -80.20
CA SER A 8 -8.06 -24.15 -78.75
C SER A 8 -8.81 -25.27 -78.00
N SER A 9 -8.37 -25.67 -76.79
CA SER A 9 -9.17 -25.82 -75.55
C SER A 9 -8.49 -26.80 -74.57
N SER A 10 -7.96 -26.31 -73.44
CA SER A 10 -7.71 -27.15 -72.25
C SER A 10 -7.52 -26.27 -71.00
N GLU A 11 -8.55 -26.26 -70.17
CA GLU A 11 -8.57 -26.26 -68.70
C GLU A 11 -7.41 -25.60 -67.92
N SER A 12 -7.70 -24.48 -67.24
CA SER A 12 -6.87 -23.94 -66.16
C SER A 12 -7.26 -24.56 -64.83
N GLY A 13 -6.42 -25.44 -64.28
CA GLY A 13 -6.54 -25.90 -62.89
C GLY A 13 -6.02 -24.85 -61.92
N SER A 14 -6.86 -24.45 -60.96
CA SER A 14 -6.47 -23.60 -59.82
C SER A 14 -5.59 -24.38 -58.84
N PRO A 15 -4.58 -23.74 -58.20
CA PRO A 15 -3.77 -24.39 -57.18
C PRO A 15 -4.57 -24.65 -55.89
N PRO A 16 -4.23 -25.70 -55.12
CA PRO A 16 -4.92 -26.04 -53.88
C PRO A 16 -4.71 -24.94 -52.81
N PRO A 17 -5.71 -24.72 -51.92
CA PRO A 17 -5.60 -23.70 -50.89
C PRO A 17 -4.51 -24.07 -49.87
N PRO A 18 -3.83 -23.07 -49.28
CA PRO A 18 -2.85 -23.32 -48.23
C PRO A 18 -3.54 -23.92 -46.99
N PRO A 19 -2.81 -24.72 -46.19
CA PRO A 19 -3.35 -25.26 -44.94
C PRO A 19 -3.73 -24.12 -44.00
N PRO A 20 -4.81 -24.26 -43.20
CA PRO A 20 -5.21 -23.23 -42.26
C PRO A 20 -4.07 -22.96 -41.28
N ALA A 21 -3.68 -21.70 -41.16
CA ALA A 21 -2.79 -21.24 -40.11
C ALA A 21 -3.34 -21.71 -38.75
N PRO A 22 -2.47 -22.03 -37.77
CA PRO A 22 -2.94 -22.33 -36.42
C PRO A 22 -3.82 -21.16 -35.98
N SER A 23 -5.06 -21.47 -35.61
CA SER A 23 -6.05 -20.49 -35.18
C SER A 23 -5.57 -19.81 -33.91
N GLY A 24 -4.71 -18.80 -34.07
CA GLY A 24 -4.40 -17.83 -33.03
C GLY A 24 -5.72 -17.19 -32.64
N MET A 25 -6.07 -17.28 -31.36
CA MET A 25 -7.25 -16.61 -30.83
C MET A 25 -7.16 -15.13 -31.22
N SER A 26 -8.15 -14.64 -31.95
CA SER A 26 -8.21 -13.21 -32.24
C SER A 26 -8.36 -12.47 -30.92
N LEU A 27 -7.60 -11.39 -30.73
CA LEU A 27 -7.80 -10.44 -29.62
C LEU A 27 -9.26 -9.97 -29.53
N SER A 28 -9.96 -9.92 -30.67
CA SER A 28 -11.38 -9.60 -30.75
C SER A 28 -12.32 -10.74 -30.32
N SER A 29 -11.83 -11.88 -29.84
CA SER A 29 -12.67 -13.03 -29.44
C SER A 29 -12.13 -13.76 -28.22
N LEU A 30 -11.58 -13.02 -27.25
CA LEU A 30 -11.09 -13.59 -26.01
C LEU A 30 -12.25 -14.15 -25.16
N PRO A 31 -12.09 -15.32 -24.54
CA PRO A 31 -13.01 -15.85 -23.53
C PRO A 31 -13.19 -14.89 -22.35
N LEU A 32 -14.39 -14.90 -21.78
CA LEU A 32 -14.75 -14.08 -20.62
C LEU A 32 -13.74 -14.17 -19.46
N PRO A 33 -13.20 -15.35 -19.08
CA PRO A 33 -12.20 -15.42 -18.00
C PRO A 33 -10.91 -14.66 -18.32
N LEU A 34 -10.45 -14.67 -19.58
CA LEU A 34 -9.26 -13.93 -19.98
C LEU A 34 -9.52 -12.42 -20.02
N ILE A 35 -10.70 -11.99 -20.47
CA ILE A 35 -11.10 -10.58 -20.41
C ILE A 35 -11.18 -10.12 -18.95
N SER A 36 -11.74 -10.94 -18.05
CA SER A 36 -11.78 -10.62 -16.61
C SER A 36 -10.38 -10.45 -16.03
N LEU A 37 -9.42 -11.30 -16.38
CA LEU A 37 -8.03 -11.19 -15.93
C LEU A 37 -7.33 -9.94 -16.47
N ILE A 38 -7.59 -9.55 -17.72
CA ILE A 38 -7.07 -8.30 -18.29
C ILE A 38 -7.65 -7.09 -17.54
N LEU A 39 -8.95 -7.09 -17.29
CA LEU A 39 -9.59 -6.02 -16.51
C LEU A 39 -9.10 -5.98 -15.06
N GLU A 40 -8.80 -7.12 -14.46
CA GLU A 40 -8.20 -7.20 -13.12
C GLU A 40 -6.82 -6.57 -13.07
N PHE A 41 -6.06 -6.70 -14.16
CA PHE A 41 -4.73 -6.13 -14.29
C PHE A 41 -4.77 -4.61 -14.47
N ASP A 42 -5.60 -4.11 -15.40
CA ASP A 42 -5.70 -2.67 -15.70
C ASP A 42 -6.55 -1.90 -14.68
N PHE A 43 -7.55 -2.55 -14.07
CA PHE A 43 -8.50 -1.92 -13.15
C PHE A 43 -8.50 -2.61 -11.79
N TYR A 44 -7.81 -1.99 -10.84
CA TYR A 44 -7.68 -2.47 -9.46
C TYR A 44 -9.01 -2.81 -8.75
N PHE A 45 -10.15 -2.27 -9.22
CA PHE A 45 -11.46 -2.42 -8.60
C PHE A 45 -12.35 -3.52 -9.18
N ILE A 46 -11.98 -4.12 -10.32
CA ILE A 46 -12.73 -5.16 -11.01
C ILE A 46 -12.03 -6.49 -10.69
N ARG A 47 -12.27 -7.07 -9.50
CA ARG A 47 -11.73 -8.39 -9.13
C ARG A 47 -12.82 -9.45 -9.09
N GLU A 48 -12.54 -10.63 -9.64
CA GLU A 48 -13.37 -11.83 -9.51
C GLU A 48 -13.29 -12.38 -8.08
N ASP A 49 -12.22 -12.11 -7.33
CA ASP A 49 -12.17 -12.39 -5.89
C ASP A 49 -13.01 -11.37 -5.08
N LEU A 50 -13.54 -11.81 -3.95
CA LEU A 50 -14.20 -10.97 -2.94
C LEU A 50 -13.20 -10.45 -1.89
N THR A 51 -11.92 -10.85 -1.96
CA THR A 51 -10.85 -10.46 -1.03
C THR A 51 -9.71 -9.67 -1.70
N PRO A 52 -8.95 -8.86 -0.93
CA PRO A 52 -9.29 -8.31 0.38
C PRO A 52 -10.14 -7.03 0.28
N ILE A 53 -10.18 -6.41 -0.90
CA ILE A 53 -10.80 -5.11 -1.15
C ILE A 53 -12.19 -5.31 -1.74
N SER A 54 -13.18 -4.58 -1.20
CA SER A 54 -14.54 -4.56 -1.73
C SER A 54 -14.50 -4.16 -3.22
N ARG A 55 -14.96 -5.03 -4.12
CA ARG A 55 -15.13 -4.74 -5.56
C ARG A 55 -15.83 -3.39 -5.77
N ARG A 56 -15.32 -2.48 -6.61
CA ARG A 56 -15.99 -1.19 -6.87
C ARG A 56 -16.24 -1.02 -8.37
N ILE A 57 -17.46 -1.35 -8.79
CA ILE A 57 -17.98 -0.81 -10.06
C ILE A 57 -18.93 0.33 -9.65
N THR A 58 -18.35 1.48 -9.29
CA THR A 58 -19.14 2.70 -9.03
C THR A 58 -19.66 3.26 -10.35
N GLU A 59 -20.85 3.89 -10.30
CA GLU A 59 -21.44 4.59 -11.44
C GLU A 59 -20.56 5.75 -11.95
N THR A 60 -19.70 6.31 -11.10
CA THR A 60 -18.86 7.48 -11.39
C THR A 60 -17.41 7.21 -11.78
N PHE A 61 -16.76 6.16 -11.27
CA PHE A 61 -15.31 5.93 -11.54
C PHE A 61 -15.03 4.72 -12.43
N GLY A 62 -15.84 3.67 -12.34
CA GLY A 62 -15.65 2.47 -13.17
C GLY A 62 -16.39 2.52 -14.51
N SER A 63 -17.38 3.42 -14.67
CA SER A 63 -18.24 3.40 -15.85
C SER A 63 -17.58 3.96 -17.10
N ASP A 64 -16.72 4.97 -17.00
CA ASP A 64 -16.11 5.59 -18.18
C ASP A 64 -14.97 4.73 -18.75
N GLN A 65 -14.09 4.21 -17.89
CA GLN A 65 -13.02 3.30 -18.32
C GLN A 65 -13.57 1.97 -18.88
N LEU A 66 -14.60 1.38 -18.25
CA LEU A 66 -15.23 0.18 -18.80
C LEU A 66 -16.00 0.45 -20.10
N LYS A 67 -16.53 1.66 -20.29
CA LYS A 67 -17.13 2.06 -21.58
C LYS A 67 -16.06 2.10 -22.66
N ASP A 68 -14.88 2.66 -22.39
CA ASP A 68 -13.78 2.72 -23.36
C ASP A 68 -13.36 1.32 -23.79
N VAL A 69 -13.21 0.40 -22.84
CA VAL A 69 -12.90 -1.01 -23.10
C VAL A 69 -14.04 -1.71 -23.87
N ALA A 70 -15.29 -1.39 -23.55
CA ALA A 70 -16.45 -1.93 -24.26
C ALA A 70 -16.55 -1.43 -25.72
N LEU A 71 -15.94 -0.29 -26.05
CA LEU A 71 -15.92 0.27 -27.42
C LEU A 71 -14.90 -0.40 -28.34
N VAL A 72 -13.97 -1.20 -27.82
CA VAL A 72 -12.93 -1.91 -28.60
C VAL A 72 -13.55 -2.77 -29.71
N CYS A 73 -14.52 -3.62 -29.38
CA CYS A 73 -15.30 -4.37 -30.35
C CYS A 73 -16.58 -4.99 -29.74
N ARG A 74 -17.46 -5.52 -30.59
CA ARG A 74 -18.78 -6.07 -30.15
C ARG A 74 -18.68 -7.25 -29.17
N SER A 75 -17.64 -8.06 -29.26
CA SER A 75 -17.42 -9.20 -28.35
C SER A 75 -16.95 -8.71 -26.97
N TRP A 76 -16.05 -7.72 -26.93
CA TRP A 76 -15.62 -7.07 -25.71
C TRP A 76 -16.80 -6.37 -25.03
N TYR A 77 -17.63 -5.64 -25.78
CA TYR A 77 -18.88 -5.07 -25.25
C TYR A 77 -19.75 -6.12 -24.54
N LYS A 78 -19.99 -7.28 -25.17
CA LYS A 78 -20.79 -8.36 -24.57
C LYS A 78 -20.15 -8.93 -23.31
N ALA A 79 -18.83 -9.09 -23.31
CA ALA A 79 -18.09 -9.58 -22.16
C ALA A 79 -18.14 -8.60 -20.98
N ILE A 80 -17.94 -7.30 -21.24
CA ILE A 80 -18.07 -6.25 -20.21
C ILE A 80 -19.51 -6.21 -19.68
N ASP A 81 -20.51 -6.24 -20.54
CA ASP A 81 -21.92 -6.25 -20.13
C ASP A 81 -22.25 -7.47 -19.25
N GLU A 82 -21.72 -8.65 -19.59
CA GLU A 82 -21.86 -9.85 -18.78
C GLU A 82 -21.17 -9.73 -17.42
N ILE A 83 -19.93 -9.21 -17.35
CA ILE A 83 -19.20 -8.98 -16.09
C ILE A 83 -19.96 -7.99 -15.20
N VAL A 84 -20.44 -6.88 -15.77
CA VAL A 84 -21.22 -5.87 -15.05
C VAL A 84 -22.55 -6.47 -14.55
N ALA A 85 -23.21 -7.29 -15.36
CA ALA A 85 -24.44 -7.97 -14.97
C ALA A 85 -24.21 -8.97 -13.83
N LEU A 86 -23.14 -9.77 -13.89
CA LEU A 86 -22.73 -10.69 -12.82
C LEU A 86 -22.42 -9.93 -11.54
N TYR A 87 -21.65 -8.84 -11.62
CA TYR A 87 -21.36 -7.98 -10.49
C TYR A 87 -22.64 -7.40 -9.85
N ARG A 88 -23.52 -6.80 -10.66
CA ARG A 88 -24.79 -6.23 -10.19
C ARG A 88 -25.71 -7.27 -9.56
N ARG A 89 -25.64 -8.51 -10.03
CA ARG A 89 -26.41 -9.63 -9.46
C ARG A 89 -25.84 -10.04 -8.09
N ASP A 90 -24.53 -10.20 -8.01
CA ASP A 90 -23.83 -10.76 -6.85
C ASP A 90 -23.60 -9.73 -5.71
N THR A 91 -23.54 -8.43 -6.01
CA THR A 91 -23.30 -7.36 -5.02
C THR A 91 -24.54 -6.50 -4.78
N LEU A 92 -25.06 -6.49 -3.53
CA LEU A 92 -26.22 -5.70 -3.11
C LEU A 92 -25.80 -4.63 -2.10
N GLN A 93 -26.16 -3.37 -2.37
CA GLN A 93 -25.98 -2.28 -1.43
C GLN A 93 -27.34 -1.82 -0.89
N LEU A 94 -27.50 -1.87 0.43
CA LEU A 94 -28.67 -1.36 1.14
C LEU A 94 -28.31 0.01 1.71
N THR A 95 -29.10 1.03 1.40
CA THR A 95 -28.89 2.39 1.89
C THR A 95 -30.13 2.85 2.64
N LEU A 96 -29.96 3.16 3.92
CA LEU A 96 -30.97 3.67 4.82
C LEU A 96 -30.58 5.11 5.17
N LYS A 97 -31.21 6.11 4.54
CA LYS A 97 -30.91 7.52 4.87
C LYS A 97 -31.67 7.95 6.12
N PHE A 98 -32.95 7.56 6.20
CA PHE A 98 -33.85 7.97 7.29
C PHE A 98 -34.57 6.79 7.96
N GLY A 99 -34.42 5.57 7.42
CA GLY A 99 -35.09 4.38 7.94
C GLY A 99 -36.61 4.44 7.76
N THR A 100 -37.09 5.15 6.72
CA THR A 100 -38.53 5.29 6.48
C THR A 100 -39.15 3.96 6.07
N ARG A 101 -40.46 3.79 6.30
CA ARG A 101 -41.20 2.60 5.85
C ARG A 101 -41.06 2.37 4.33
N VAL A 102 -40.96 3.44 3.54
CA VAL A 102 -40.79 3.36 2.08
C VAL A 102 -39.43 2.76 1.73
N GLU A 103 -38.35 3.25 2.35
CA GLU A 103 -37.00 2.70 2.18
C GLU A 103 -36.94 1.22 2.57
N VAL A 104 -37.49 0.87 3.75
CA VAL A 104 -37.51 -0.52 4.24
C VAL A 104 -38.30 -1.44 3.30
N LEU A 105 -39.46 -1.00 2.79
CA LEU A 105 -40.24 -1.79 1.83
C LEU A 105 -39.52 -1.95 0.49
N ALA A 106 -38.82 -0.92 0.02
CA ALA A 106 -37.99 -1.00 -1.18
C ALA A 106 -36.85 -2.01 -1.02
N ILE A 107 -36.14 -1.95 0.11
CA ILE A 107 -35.08 -2.92 0.47
C ILE A 107 -35.63 -4.35 0.49
N ARG A 108 -36.78 -4.57 1.15
CA ARG A 108 -37.39 -5.91 1.20
C ARG A 108 -37.73 -6.43 -0.19
N ARG A 109 -38.27 -5.60 -1.08
CA ARG A 109 -38.58 -6.00 -2.47
C ARG A 109 -37.30 -6.38 -3.23
N GLN A 110 -36.24 -5.58 -3.11
CA GLN A 110 -34.96 -5.88 -3.75
C GLN A 110 -34.38 -7.20 -3.25
N VAL A 111 -34.35 -7.41 -1.93
CA VAL A 111 -33.83 -8.63 -1.31
C VAL A 111 -34.67 -9.86 -1.70
N GLN A 112 -36.00 -9.73 -1.78
CA GLN A 112 -36.87 -10.82 -2.25
C GLN A 112 -36.61 -11.22 -3.71
N GLN A 113 -36.31 -10.25 -4.58
CA GLN A 113 -36.10 -10.49 -6.01
C GLN A 113 -34.75 -11.17 -6.30
N ARG A 114 -33.68 -10.74 -5.65
CA ARG A 114 -32.30 -11.15 -6.00
C ARG A 114 -31.48 -11.76 -4.86
N GLY A 115 -32.02 -11.81 -3.63
CA GLY A 115 -31.25 -12.15 -2.44
C GLY A 115 -30.51 -13.50 -2.51
N ARG A 116 -31.10 -14.50 -3.17
CA ARG A 116 -30.47 -15.83 -3.35
C ARG A 116 -29.16 -15.79 -4.14
N CYS A 117 -28.97 -14.79 -5.00
CA CYS A 117 -27.77 -14.64 -5.81
C CYS A 117 -26.72 -13.72 -5.18
N VAL A 118 -27.09 -13.00 -4.11
CA VAL A 118 -26.19 -12.04 -3.45
C VAL A 118 -25.11 -12.77 -2.68
N ARG A 119 -23.85 -12.42 -2.98
CA ARG A 119 -22.64 -12.91 -2.30
C ARG A 119 -21.94 -11.81 -1.51
N ASP A 120 -22.13 -10.55 -1.89
CA ASP A 120 -21.55 -9.37 -1.24
C ASP A 120 -22.67 -8.41 -0.85
N LEU A 121 -22.86 -8.19 0.46
CA LEU A 121 -23.85 -7.26 1.01
C LEU A 121 -23.13 -6.10 1.67
N ARG A 122 -23.54 -4.88 1.29
CA ARG A 122 -23.03 -3.64 1.87
C ARG A 122 -24.16 -2.87 2.49
N ILE A 123 -23.99 -2.43 3.72
CA ILE A 123 -25.03 -1.72 4.45
C ILE A 123 -24.54 -0.33 4.81
N ARG A 124 -25.28 0.66 4.33
CA ARG A 124 -25.05 2.08 4.60
C ARG A 124 -26.22 2.62 5.40
N MET A 125 -25.92 3.27 6.51
CA MET A 125 -26.90 3.84 7.42
C MET A 125 -26.53 5.29 7.68
N GLY A 126 -27.40 6.25 7.36
CA GLY A 126 -27.18 7.70 7.50
C GLY A 126 -26.38 8.33 6.34
N ARG A 127 -25.69 9.45 6.60
CA ARG A 127 -24.80 10.10 5.62
C ARG A 127 -23.47 9.34 5.56
N SER A 128 -22.95 9.16 4.36
CA SER A 128 -21.67 8.49 4.08
C SER A 128 -21.05 9.12 2.84
N ASP A 129 -19.73 9.27 2.84
CA ASP A 129 -18.94 9.69 1.67
C ASP A 129 -18.72 8.52 0.67
N GLY A 130 -19.29 7.35 0.95
CA GLY A 130 -19.11 6.13 0.17
C GLY A 130 -17.94 5.25 0.61
N THR A 131 -17.04 5.76 1.44
CA THR A 131 -15.90 5.03 2.01
C THR A 131 -16.07 4.75 3.51
N ARG A 132 -16.69 5.68 4.24
CA ARG A 132 -16.88 5.69 5.71
C ARG A 132 -18.25 6.29 6.04
N PHE A 133 -18.73 6.07 7.25
CA PHE A 133 -19.88 6.83 7.78
C PHE A 133 -19.44 8.28 8.05
N LEU A 134 -20.22 9.26 7.60
CA LEU A 134 -19.99 10.68 7.89
C LEU A 134 -20.82 11.08 9.10
N SER A 135 -20.23 11.87 10.01
CA SER A 135 -20.92 12.36 11.21
C SER A 135 -22.23 13.06 10.84
N GLY A 136 -23.21 12.94 11.74
CA GLY A 136 -24.55 13.47 11.54
C GLY A 136 -25.60 12.76 12.37
N VAL A 137 -26.85 13.16 12.18
CA VAL A 137 -28.03 12.73 12.92
C VAL A 137 -28.36 11.25 12.60
N TRP A 138 -27.65 10.26 13.16
CA TRP A 138 -28.03 8.84 13.01
C TRP A 138 -28.97 8.36 14.12
N TRP A 139 -29.02 9.09 15.24
CA TRP A 139 -29.89 8.79 16.39
C TRP A 139 -31.38 8.67 16.03
N TRP A 140 -31.85 9.35 14.98
CA TRP A 140 -33.24 9.21 14.50
C TRP A 140 -33.60 7.82 13.95
N MET A 141 -32.59 6.98 13.66
CA MET A 141 -32.74 5.61 13.17
C MET A 141 -32.72 4.63 14.33
N GLU A 142 -32.14 5.03 15.46
CA GLU A 142 -32.05 4.24 16.69
C GLU A 142 -33.40 4.02 17.36
N ASP A 143 -34.52 4.48 16.80
CA ASP A 143 -35.87 4.09 17.23
C ASP A 143 -36.66 3.35 16.15
N ARG A 144 -36.10 3.23 14.93
CA ARG A 144 -36.78 2.57 13.81
C ARG A 144 -36.69 1.06 13.94
N GLU A 145 -37.79 0.37 13.66
CA GLU A 145 -37.81 -1.09 13.54
C GLU A 145 -37.48 -1.50 12.11
N ILE A 146 -36.32 -2.13 11.94
CA ILE A 146 -35.88 -2.67 10.66
C ILE A 146 -35.94 -4.20 10.76
N PRO A 147 -36.71 -4.89 9.88
CA PRO A 147 -36.89 -6.33 9.94
C PRO A 147 -35.67 -7.06 9.36
N TRP A 148 -34.54 -7.02 10.09
CA TRP A 148 -33.28 -7.63 9.68
C TRP A 148 -33.41 -9.14 9.48
N ASP A 149 -34.22 -9.82 10.28
CA ASP A 149 -34.52 -11.24 10.14
C ASP A 149 -35.14 -11.58 8.77
N ALA A 150 -36.10 -10.77 8.32
CA ALA A 150 -36.74 -10.93 7.02
C ALA A 150 -35.77 -10.61 5.87
N ILE A 151 -34.79 -9.73 6.09
CA ILE A 151 -33.76 -9.41 5.10
C ILE A 151 -32.76 -10.57 5.00
N PHE A 152 -32.10 -10.96 6.09
CA PHE A 152 -31.03 -11.97 6.06
C PHE A 152 -31.52 -13.39 5.75
N SER A 153 -32.77 -13.72 6.06
CA SER A 153 -33.37 -15.02 5.67
C SER A 153 -33.42 -15.25 4.15
N HIS A 154 -33.35 -14.18 3.34
CA HIS A 154 -33.33 -14.26 1.88
C HIS A 154 -31.91 -14.23 1.28
N LEU A 155 -30.86 -14.19 2.12
CA LEU A 155 -29.45 -14.07 1.70
C LEU A 155 -28.58 -15.30 2.08
N PRO A 156 -29.04 -16.56 1.87
CA PRO A 156 -28.32 -17.74 2.37
C PRO A 156 -26.96 -18.00 1.70
N GLY A 157 -26.69 -17.37 0.55
CA GLY A 157 -25.44 -17.47 -0.21
C GLY A 157 -24.43 -16.36 0.10
N LEU A 158 -24.71 -15.52 1.10
CA LEU A 158 -23.86 -14.39 1.44
C LEU A 158 -22.46 -14.85 1.91
N LYS A 159 -21.43 -14.28 1.30
CA LYS A 159 -20.01 -14.53 1.61
C LYS A 159 -19.31 -13.35 2.26
N ARG A 160 -19.64 -12.13 1.85
CA ARG A 160 -19.04 -10.88 2.35
C ARG A 160 -20.11 -9.97 2.95
N LEU A 161 -19.87 -9.52 4.17
CA LEU A 161 -20.70 -8.54 4.87
C LEU A 161 -19.87 -7.29 5.19
N ASP A 162 -20.16 -6.20 4.49
CA ASP A 162 -19.46 -4.90 4.63
C ASP A 162 -20.37 -3.91 5.39
N LEU A 163 -19.98 -3.59 6.62
CA LEU A 163 -20.70 -2.70 7.53
C LEU A 163 -19.94 -1.39 7.80
N LYS A 164 -18.86 -1.09 7.09
CA LYS A 164 -17.99 0.08 7.39
C LYS A 164 -18.71 1.45 7.35
N SER A 165 -19.85 1.49 6.67
CA SER A 165 -20.69 2.68 6.52
C SER A 165 -21.90 2.68 7.47
N MET A 166 -21.83 1.92 8.55
CA MET A 166 -22.78 1.99 9.68
C MET A 166 -22.14 2.75 10.87
N PRO A 167 -22.94 3.40 11.73
CA PRO A 167 -22.44 3.93 12.99
C PRO A 167 -21.99 2.77 13.90
N LEU A 168 -20.77 2.86 14.45
CA LEU A 168 -20.19 1.84 15.34
C LEU A 168 -21.07 1.56 16.58
N GLU A 169 -21.67 2.61 17.14
CA GLU A 169 -22.48 2.54 18.37
C GLU A 169 -23.98 2.31 18.11
N SER A 170 -24.38 2.05 16.86
CA SER A 170 -25.78 1.81 16.52
C SER A 170 -26.31 0.53 17.17
N ARG A 171 -27.52 0.58 17.74
CA ARG A 171 -28.24 -0.59 18.26
C ARG A 171 -28.52 -1.63 17.17
N HIS A 172 -28.56 -1.20 15.91
CA HIS A 172 -28.81 -2.08 14.78
C HIS A 172 -27.62 -2.99 14.48
N LEU A 173 -26.39 -2.58 14.80
CA LEU A 173 -25.19 -3.33 14.46
C LEU A 173 -25.16 -4.72 15.13
N PRO A 174 -25.36 -4.87 16.46
CA PRO A 174 -25.49 -6.18 17.10
C PRO A 174 -26.64 -7.03 16.51
N ILE A 175 -27.84 -6.47 16.38
CA ILE A 175 -29.02 -7.19 15.88
C ILE A 175 -28.76 -7.75 14.48
N LEU A 176 -28.12 -6.94 13.64
CA LEU A 176 -27.78 -7.30 12.28
C LEU A 176 -26.78 -8.48 12.23
N LEU A 177 -25.73 -8.42 13.04
CA LEU A 177 -24.72 -9.47 13.13
C LEU A 177 -25.33 -10.78 13.63
N GLU A 178 -26.22 -10.74 14.62
CA GLU A 178 -26.96 -11.92 15.08
C GLU A 178 -27.80 -12.54 13.96
N MET A 179 -28.52 -11.71 13.19
CA MET A 179 -29.34 -12.20 12.08
C MET A 179 -28.49 -12.74 10.92
N ALA A 180 -27.38 -12.08 10.61
CA ALA A 180 -26.41 -12.58 9.63
C ALA A 180 -25.84 -13.92 10.06
N ALA A 181 -25.40 -14.06 11.31
CA ALA A 181 -24.91 -15.33 11.85
C ALA A 181 -25.99 -16.44 11.87
N LYS A 182 -27.26 -16.05 12.06
CA LYS A 182 -28.39 -17.00 12.05
C LYS A 182 -28.69 -17.56 10.67
N TYR A 183 -28.75 -16.71 9.64
CA TYR A 183 -29.26 -17.09 8.31
C TYR A 183 -28.18 -17.23 7.23
N CYS A 184 -27.05 -16.54 7.37
CA CYS A 184 -25.97 -16.49 6.38
C CYS A 184 -24.77 -17.32 6.85
N LEU A 185 -24.84 -18.63 6.68
CA LEU A 185 -23.82 -19.57 7.16
C LEU A 185 -22.60 -19.73 6.22
N GLN A 186 -22.56 -18.98 5.11
CA GLN A 186 -21.46 -18.99 4.14
C GLN A 186 -20.57 -17.75 4.23
N VAL A 187 -20.75 -16.92 5.25
CA VAL A 187 -19.94 -15.71 5.44
C VAL A 187 -18.50 -16.11 5.69
N GLU A 188 -17.61 -15.58 4.87
CA GLU A 188 -16.16 -15.74 4.92
C GLU A 188 -15.47 -14.41 5.26
N MET A 189 -16.14 -13.27 5.06
CA MET A 189 -15.55 -11.93 5.19
C MET A 189 -16.49 -11.00 5.95
N LEU A 190 -15.99 -10.40 7.03
CA LEU A 190 -16.70 -9.42 7.82
C LEU A 190 -15.90 -8.12 7.92
N GLN A 191 -16.52 -6.99 7.58
CA GLN A 191 -15.96 -5.66 7.82
C GLN A 191 -16.83 -4.84 8.76
N LEU A 192 -16.29 -4.44 9.89
CA LEU A 192 -16.98 -3.64 10.90
C LEU A 192 -16.71 -2.14 10.73
N PRO A 193 -17.60 -1.28 11.26
CA PRO A 193 -17.35 0.16 11.38
C PRO A 193 -16.08 0.49 12.17
N LYS A 194 -15.53 1.67 11.91
CA LYS A 194 -14.50 2.31 12.74
C LYS A 194 -15.08 3.43 13.60
N LYS A 195 -14.39 3.83 14.68
CA LYS A 195 -14.69 5.07 15.40
C LYS A 195 -14.56 6.28 14.47
N GLN A 196 -15.43 7.27 14.67
CA GLN A 196 -15.55 8.43 13.79
C GLN A 196 -14.45 9.45 14.08
N GLU A 197 -14.30 9.80 15.36
CA GLU A 197 -13.31 10.74 15.84
C GLU A 197 -12.22 9.97 16.58
N ILE A 198 -10.96 10.19 16.16
CA ILE A 198 -9.80 9.48 16.70
C ILE A 198 -9.64 9.79 18.21
N ASN A 199 -9.88 11.05 18.59
CA ASN A 199 -9.66 11.56 19.95
C ASN A 199 -10.84 11.33 20.91
N VAL A 200 -11.98 10.81 20.43
CA VAL A 200 -13.16 10.60 21.28
C VAL A 200 -13.23 9.15 21.71
N MET A 201 -13.30 8.94 23.02
CA MET A 201 -13.52 7.61 23.58
C MET A 201 -14.88 7.08 23.16
N VAL A 202 -14.87 5.84 22.69
CA VAL A 202 -16.07 5.08 22.36
C VAL A 202 -16.80 4.65 23.63
N ASN A 203 -18.12 4.48 23.53
CA ASN A 203 -18.93 3.94 24.61
C ASN A 203 -18.56 2.47 24.89
N CYS A 204 -17.79 2.21 25.94
CA CYS A 204 -17.28 0.89 26.30
C CYS A 204 -18.39 -0.17 26.33
N ALA A 205 -19.53 0.12 26.94
CA ALA A 205 -20.65 -0.82 27.01
C ALA A 205 -21.26 -1.14 25.63
N ALA A 206 -21.28 -0.17 24.69
CA ALA A 206 -21.73 -0.42 23.33
C ALA A 206 -20.74 -1.31 22.57
N ILE A 207 -19.44 -1.04 22.70
CA ILE A 207 -18.38 -1.83 22.06
C ILE A 207 -18.32 -3.24 22.61
N GLU A 208 -18.42 -3.44 23.93
CA GLU A 208 -18.47 -4.77 24.54
C GLU A 208 -19.64 -5.61 24.00
N ARG A 209 -20.81 -5.01 23.80
CA ARG A 209 -21.95 -5.70 23.17
C ARG A 209 -21.62 -6.12 21.74
N VAL A 210 -21.02 -5.24 20.94
CA VAL A 210 -20.61 -5.55 19.56
C VAL A 210 -19.56 -6.67 19.55
N VAL A 211 -18.50 -6.57 20.36
CA VAL A 211 -17.44 -7.59 20.48
C VAL A 211 -18.04 -8.95 20.83
N LYS A 212 -18.95 -9.01 21.82
CA LYS A 212 -19.63 -10.24 22.21
C LYS A 212 -20.42 -10.86 21.05
N VAL A 213 -21.20 -10.04 20.34
CA VAL A 213 -21.99 -10.54 19.20
C VAL A 213 -21.11 -10.98 18.05
N VAL A 214 -19.99 -10.28 17.79
CA VAL A 214 -19.00 -10.69 16.78
C VAL A 214 -18.41 -12.05 17.15
N ARG A 215 -18.03 -12.26 18.41
CA ARG A 215 -17.57 -13.57 18.92
C ARG A 215 -18.61 -14.67 18.68
N ASP A 216 -19.85 -14.44 19.08
CA ASP A 216 -20.93 -15.44 18.91
C ASP A 216 -21.21 -15.71 17.42
N ALA A 217 -21.09 -14.69 16.56
CA ALA A 217 -21.20 -14.83 15.11
C ALA A 217 -20.06 -15.65 14.52
N MET A 218 -18.81 -15.37 14.90
CA MET A 218 -17.61 -16.14 14.50
C MET A 218 -17.76 -17.61 14.90
N GLN A 219 -18.11 -17.87 16.17
CA GLN A 219 -18.34 -19.23 16.66
C GLN A 219 -19.42 -19.94 15.84
N ARG A 220 -20.51 -19.26 15.50
CA ARG A 220 -21.59 -19.85 14.71
C ARG A 220 -21.18 -20.13 13.27
N TRP A 221 -20.48 -19.22 12.59
CA TRP A 221 -19.95 -19.45 11.25
C TRP A 221 -18.91 -20.58 11.23
N TYR A 222 -18.12 -20.71 12.29
CA TYR A 222 -17.17 -21.80 12.45
C TYR A 222 -17.86 -23.16 12.63
N LEU A 223 -18.78 -23.25 13.60
CA LEU A 223 -19.40 -24.53 13.99
C LEU A 223 -20.54 -24.99 13.07
N LYS A 224 -21.26 -24.05 12.45
CA LYS A 224 -22.45 -24.34 11.62
C LYS A 224 -22.27 -23.98 10.15
N GLY A 225 -21.26 -23.17 9.83
CA GLY A 225 -20.93 -22.81 8.46
C GLY A 225 -20.20 -23.91 7.72
N LYS A 226 -20.09 -23.74 6.40
CA LYS A 226 -19.38 -24.70 5.52
C LYS A 226 -17.93 -24.28 5.21
N CYS A 227 -17.55 -23.06 5.58
CA CYS A 227 -16.28 -22.45 5.20
C CYS A 227 -15.20 -22.57 6.28
N GLY A 228 -15.52 -23.16 7.44
CA GLY A 228 -14.55 -23.35 8.53
C GLY A 228 -14.13 -22.04 9.21
N GLY A 229 -15.06 -21.10 9.38
CA GLY A 229 -14.83 -19.78 9.97
C GLY A 229 -14.59 -18.68 8.94
N LEU A 230 -14.19 -17.50 9.43
CA LEU A 230 -13.85 -16.36 8.58
C LEU A 230 -12.45 -16.50 7.98
N LYS A 231 -12.29 -15.95 6.77
CA LYS A 231 -11.01 -15.72 6.08
C LYS A 231 -10.56 -14.27 6.15
N GLN A 232 -11.49 -13.33 6.30
CA GLN A 232 -11.18 -11.91 6.52
C GLN A 232 -12.01 -11.37 7.68
N LEU A 233 -11.33 -10.70 8.62
CA LEU A 233 -11.96 -9.97 9.71
C LEU A 233 -11.34 -8.58 9.82
N THR A 234 -12.15 -7.55 9.55
CA THR A 234 -11.80 -6.16 9.79
C THR A 234 -12.53 -5.69 11.05
N MET A 235 -11.80 -5.52 12.15
CA MET A 235 -12.31 -4.93 13.40
C MET A 235 -11.46 -3.70 13.77
N PRO A 236 -11.82 -2.51 13.26
CA PRO A 236 -10.99 -1.30 13.43
C PRO A 236 -10.95 -0.73 14.85
N THR A 237 -11.97 -0.99 15.65
CA THR A 237 -12.13 -0.35 16.96
C THR A 237 -12.53 -1.39 17.98
N ARG A 238 -11.85 -1.36 19.12
CA ARG A 238 -12.05 -2.22 20.28
C ARG A 238 -12.12 -1.34 21.53
N GLU A 239 -12.46 -1.97 22.65
CA GLU A 239 -12.54 -1.30 23.95
C GLU A 239 -11.13 -0.84 24.38
N GLU A 240 -11.03 0.41 24.87
CA GLU A 240 -9.76 1.13 24.99
C GLU A 240 -9.22 1.23 26.43
N GLU A 241 -10.03 0.98 27.47
CA GLU A 241 -9.63 1.05 28.88
C GLU A 241 -8.75 -0.15 29.28
N ASN A 242 -9.04 -1.36 28.80
CA ASN A 242 -8.25 -2.57 29.11
C ASN A 242 -7.70 -3.25 27.85
N ARG A 243 -6.85 -2.53 27.12
CA ARG A 243 -6.27 -2.97 25.83
C ARG A 243 -5.60 -4.34 25.88
N PHE A 244 -4.94 -4.69 26.99
CA PHE A 244 -4.25 -5.99 27.12
C PHE A 244 -5.24 -7.15 27.17
N GLN A 245 -6.25 -7.05 28.04
CA GLN A 245 -7.25 -8.12 28.18
C GLN A 245 -8.11 -8.24 26.92
N THR A 246 -8.51 -7.11 26.33
CA THR A 246 -9.37 -7.12 25.13
C THR A 246 -8.62 -7.60 23.90
N SER A 247 -7.32 -7.30 23.78
CA SER A 247 -6.45 -7.86 22.74
C SER A 247 -6.21 -9.34 22.89
N THR A 248 -5.90 -9.79 24.09
CA THR A 248 -5.68 -11.21 24.34
C THR A 248 -6.94 -12.02 24.00
N ARG A 249 -8.10 -11.62 24.53
CA ARG A 249 -9.38 -12.28 24.25
C ARG A 249 -9.73 -12.27 22.76
N PHE A 250 -9.55 -11.13 22.08
CA PHE A 250 -9.83 -11.03 20.65
C PHE A 250 -8.99 -12.00 19.83
N ILE A 251 -7.68 -12.06 20.09
CA ILE A 251 -6.79 -12.98 19.36
C ILE A 251 -7.09 -14.43 19.72
N GLU A 252 -7.42 -14.75 20.97
CA GLU A 252 -7.88 -16.08 21.38
C GLU A 252 -9.16 -16.50 20.65
N ASP A 253 -10.15 -15.62 20.53
CA ASP A 253 -11.38 -15.89 19.76
C ASP A 253 -11.08 -16.10 18.27
N VAL A 254 -10.14 -15.36 17.69
CA VAL A 254 -9.69 -15.55 16.30
C VAL A 254 -9.00 -16.91 16.13
N ILE A 255 -8.14 -17.31 17.06
CA ILE A 255 -7.49 -18.62 17.08
C ILE A 255 -8.54 -19.73 17.12
N GLU A 256 -9.55 -19.61 17.99
CA GLU A 256 -10.55 -20.65 18.22
C GLU A 256 -11.51 -20.79 17.03
N PHE A 257 -11.99 -19.67 16.47
CA PHE A 257 -13.11 -19.67 15.52
C PHE A 257 -12.74 -19.30 14.08
N CYS A 258 -11.53 -18.81 13.83
CA CYS A 258 -11.10 -18.40 12.47
C CYS A 258 -9.72 -18.97 12.08
N PRO A 259 -9.51 -20.30 12.12
CA PRO A 259 -8.19 -20.89 11.84
C PRO A 259 -7.72 -20.70 10.39
N ASN A 260 -8.64 -20.41 9.47
CA ASN A 260 -8.35 -20.17 8.05
C ASN A 260 -8.15 -18.69 7.71
N MET A 261 -7.84 -17.84 8.70
CA MET A 261 -7.65 -16.41 8.49
C MET A 261 -6.58 -16.11 7.43
N GLU A 262 -6.96 -15.34 6.43
CA GLU A 262 -6.08 -14.81 5.37
C GLU A 262 -5.77 -13.33 5.61
N TYR A 263 -6.72 -12.58 6.18
CA TYR A 263 -6.62 -11.14 6.41
C TYR A 263 -7.23 -10.74 7.77
N LEU A 264 -6.37 -10.29 8.69
CA LEU A 264 -6.79 -9.66 9.95
C LEU A 264 -6.37 -8.19 9.90
N ASP A 265 -7.19 -7.36 9.25
CA ASP A 265 -6.79 -6.07 8.68
C ASP A 265 -7.48 -4.85 9.32
N GLY A 266 -8.07 -5.03 10.50
CA GLY A 266 -8.71 -3.94 11.27
C GLY A 266 -7.77 -2.76 11.52
N TYR A 267 -6.50 -3.04 11.77
CA TYR A 267 -5.48 -2.03 12.06
C TYR A 267 -5.23 -1.05 10.91
N LYS A 268 -5.54 -1.41 9.65
CA LYS A 268 -5.33 -0.52 8.50
C LYS A 268 -6.13 0.78 8.59
N TYR A 269 -7.13 0.82 9.46
CA TYR A 269 -7.98 1.98 9.73
C TYR A 269 -7.57 2.77 10.98
N ALA A 270 -6.56 2.28 11.71
CA ALA A 270 -6.00 2.85 12.93
C ALA A 270 -4.53 3.30 12.77
N VAL A 271 -3.94 3.08 11.60
CA VAL A 271 -2.64 3.65 11.21
C VAL A 271 -2.83 5.13 10.90
N ASP A 272 -1.93 5.96 11.40
CA ASP A 272 -1.86 7.38 11.08
C ASP A 272 -1.53 7.56 9.59
N GLU A 273 -2.51 8.04 8.82
CA GLU A 273 -2.40 8.26 7.37
C GLU A 273 -1.30 9.27 7.00
N LEU A 274 -0.87 10.14 7.95
CA LEU A 274 0.18 11.13 7.70
C LEU A 274 1.59 10.60 7.91
N ASN A 275 1.77 9.60 8.78
CA ASN A 275 3.10 9.20 9.23
C ASN A 275 3.44 7.72 9.01
N ASP A 276 2.49 6.82 8.69
CA ASP A 276 2.67 5.36 8.46
C ASP A 276 3.43 4.58 9.56
N VAL A 277 3.99 5.24 10.59
CA VAL A 277 4.82 4.69 11.67
C VAL A 277 4.11 4.60 13.02
N SER A 278 2.89 5.13 13.11
CA SER A 278 2.07 5.15 14.33
C SER A 278 0.75 4.44 14.09
N CYS A 279 0.34 3.60 15.02
CA CYS A 279 -0.95 2.90 14.99
C CYS A 279 -1.58 2.87 16.38
N GLU A 280 -2.81 3.35 16.51
CA GLU A 280 -3.53 3.32 17.79
C GLU A 280 -3.84 1.89 18.24
N GLU A 281 -4.11 1.03 17.26
CA GLU A 281 -4.41 -0.37 17.45
C GLU A 281 -3.13 -1.15 17.78
N LYS A 282 -3.08 -1.70 18.99
CA LYS A 282 -1.95 -2.48 19.52
C LYS A 282 -2.46 -3.81 20.04
N TRP A 283 -1.86 -4.89 19.57
CA TRP A 283 -2.08 -6.23 20.07
C TRP A 283 -1.15 -6.46 21.26
N ALA A 284 -1.56 -5.93 22.40
CA ALA A 284 -0.92 -6.18 23.69
C ALA A 284 -1.26 -7.60 24.16
N ILE A 285 -0.59 -8.59 23.55
CA ILE A 285 -0.78 -10.03 23.78
C ILE A 285 0.50 -10.65 24.30
N SER A 286 0.37 -11.71 25.10
CA SER A 286 1.52 -12.48 25.57
C SER A 286 2.23 -13.22 24.42
N LEU A 287 3.49 -13.59 24.66
CA LEU A 287 4.25 -14.43 23.72
C LEU A 287 3.61 -15.81 23.50
N GLU A 288 2.91 -16.34 24.50
CA GLU A 288 2.19 -17.61 24.39
C GLU A 288 1.00 -17.51 23.44
N THR A 289 0.19 -16.45 23.59
CA THR A 289 -0.93 -16.14 22.69
C THR A 289 -0.42 -15.94 21.26
N TRP A 290 0.68 -15.20 21.08
CA TRP A 290 1.32 -15.01 19.77
C TRP A 290 1.78 -16.33 19.15
N ARG A 291 2.37 -17.24 19.94
CA ARG A 291 2.76 -18.58 19.47
C ARG A 291 1.56 -19.39 19.01
N LEU A 292 0.47 -19.37 19.77
CA LEU A 292 -0.73 -20.10 19.40
C LEU A 292 -1.40 -19.52 18.13
N PHE A 293 -1.40 -18.19 17.99
CA PHE A 293 -1.85 -17.51 16.78
C PHE A 293 -1.06 -17.95 15.55
N ASN A 294 0.27 -17.87 15.61
CA ASN A 294 1.14 -18.25 14.49
C ASN A 294 1.06 -19.74 14.14
N LYS A 295 0.87 -20.60 15.14
CA LYS A 295 0.68 -22.04 14.94
C LYS A 295 -0.64 -22.36 14.22
N THR A 296 -1.68 -21.57 14.48
CA THR A 296 -3.05 -21.84 14.01
C THR A 296 -3.35 -21.13 12.68
N CYS A 297 -3.14 -19.81 12.63
CA CYS A 297 -3.49 -18.94 11.51
C CYS A 297 -2.32 -18.84 10.50
N LYS A 298 -2.07 -19.92 9.74
CA LYS A 298 -0.95 -19.97 8.78
C LYS A 298 -1.26 -19.39 7.39
N ASN A 299 -2.54 -19.12 7.11
CA ASN A 299 -2.98 -18.72 5.77
C ASN A 299 -2.89 -17.21 5.50
N LEU A 300 -2.26 -16.45 6.40
CA LEU A 300 -2.07 -15.01 6.26
C LEU A 300 -1.44 -14.66 4.91
N ARG A 301 -1.98 -13.62 4.26
CA ARG A 301 -1.52 -13.13 2.95
C ARG A 301 -0.81 -11.78 3.02
N ASP A 302 -1.14 -11.00 4.04
CA ASP A 302 -0.63 -9.65 4.29
C ASP A 302 -0.51 -9.45 5.82
N PHE A 303 0.59 -8.89 6.29
CA PHE A 303 0.80 -8.56 7.70
C PHE A 303 1.65 -7.30 7.86
N ARG A 304 1.29 -6.44 8.82
CA ARG A 304 2.09 -5.28 9.23
C ARG A 304 2.54 -5.43 10.67
N TRP A 305 3.82 -5.22 10.93
CA TRP A 305 4.40 -5.39 12.27
C TRP A 305 3.96 -4.31 13.27
N VAL A 306 3.44 -3.19 12.78
CA VAL A 306 3.01 -2.02 13.55
C VAL A 306 2.05 -2.34 14.72
N VAL A 307 1.31 -3.45 14.66
CA VAL A 307 0.33 -3.84 15.68
C VAL A 307 0.90 -4.71 16.80
N VAL A 308 2.02 -5.39 16.59
CA VAL A 308 2.62 -6.30 17.59
C VAL A 308 3.91 -5.70 18.15
N PRO A 309 4.43 -6.20 19.29
CA PRO A 309 5.74 -5.81 19.76
C PRO A 309 6.83 -6.03 18.70
N PHE A 310 7.61 -4.99 18.43
CA PHE A 310 8.84 -5.12 17.64
C PHE A 310 9.91 -5.76 18.54
N ALA A 311 10.09 -7.09 18.44
CA ALA A 311 10.87 -7.86 19.41
C ALA A 311 11.33 -9.23 18.89
N ASP A 312 12.55 -9.64 19.27
CA ASP A 312 13.19 -10.91 18.89
C ASP A 312 12.35 -12.15 19.21
N PRO A 313 11.73 -12.28 20.41
CA PRO A 313 10.89 -13.44 20.70
C PRO A 313 9.70 -13.54 19.75
N PHE A 314 9.15 -12.40 19.30
CA PHE A 314 8.05 -12.36 18.36
C PHE A 314 8.50 -12.71 16.94
N PHE A 315 9.67 -12.21 16.50
CA PHE A 315 10.28 -12.57 15.22
C PHE A 315 10.55 -14.07 15.10
N ARG A 316 11.16 -14.68 16.13
CA ARG A 316 11.46 -16.11 16.17
C ARG A 316 10.21 -16.98 16.06
N VAL A 317 9.19 -16.69 16.88
CA VAL A 317 7.92 -17.42 16.86
C VAL A 317 7.22 -17.28 15.51
N PHE A 318 7.28 -16.10 14.89
CA PHE A 318 6.73 -15.91 13.55
C PHE A 318 7.50 -16.73 12.51
N GLY A 319 8.84 -16.74 12.57
CA GLY A 319 9.69 -17.51 11.68
C GLY A 319 9.57 -19.03 11.83
N GLU A 320 9.32 -19.53 13.04
CA GLU A 320 9.11 -20.95 13.34
C GLU A 320 7.86 -21.55 12.67
N HIS A 321 6.88 -20.70 12.36
CA HIS A 321 5.60 -21.11 11.81
C HIS A 321 5.41 -20.54 10.41
N VAL A 322 5.74 -21.35 9.39
CA VAL A 322 5.68 -20.97 7.97
C VAL A 322 4.27 -20.51 7.55
N LYS A 323 4.19 -19.34 6.92
CA LYS A 323 3.02 -18.81 6.22
C LYS A 323 3.20 -18.96 4.72
N PRO A 324 2.70 -20.05 4.11
CA PRO A 324 2.96 -20.35 2.69
C PRO A 324 2.31 -19.37 1.72
N ASN A 325 1.37 -18.54 2.17
CA ASN A 325 0.61 -17.61 1.33
C ASN A 325 0.91 -16.13 1.61
N LEU A 326 1.84 -15.84 2.53
CA LEU A 326 2.18 -14.46 2.92
C LEU A 326 2.98 -13.80 1.80
N LYS A 327 2.35 -12.86 1.09
CA LYS A 327 2.92 -12.18 -0.08
C LYS A 327 3.42 -10.78 0.22
N LYS A 328 2.79 -10.07 1.17
CA LYS A 328 3.18 -8.72 1.58
C LYS A 328 3.49 -8.69 3.07
N LEU A 329 4.61 -8.07 3.43
CA LEU A 329 5.03 -7.86 4.81
C LEU A 329 5.52 -6.42 4.97
N GLN A 330 4.99 -5.72 5.98
CA GLN A 330 5.51 -4.40 6.37
C GLN A 330 6.16 -4.47 7.75
N LEU A 331 7.40 -4.00 7.85
CA LEU A 331 8.17 -3.90 9.09
C LEU A 331 8.20 -2.44 9.53
N THR A 332 7.63 -2.20 10.71
CA THR A 332 7.53 -0.87 11.31
C THR A 332 7.50 -1.04 12.82
N SER A 333 8.36 -0.31 13.53
CA SER A 333 8.27 -0.19 14.98
C SER A 333 7.26 0.91 15.30
N ASN A 334 6.12 0.55 15.88
CA ASN A 334 5.07 1.52 16.15
C ASN A 334 5.50 2.48 17.26
N LEU A 335 5.70 3.76 16.90
CA LEU A 335 6.21 4.79 17.81
C LEU A 335 5.30 5.05 19.00
N SER A 336 4.02 4.70 18.90
CA SER A 336 3.09 4.86 20.01
C SER A 336 3.19 3.73 21.05
N TRP A 337 4.01 2.68 20.86
CA TRP A 337 4.15 1.60 21.84
C TRP A 337 4.69 2.10 23.19
N ASP A 338 3.97 1.76 24.26
CA ASP A 338 4.48 1.90 25.63
C ASP A 338 4.90 0.51 26.14
N TYR A 339 6.20 0.22 26.05
CA TYR A 339 6.74 -1.05 26.54
C TYR A 339 6.69 -1.18 28.07
N ASN A 340 6.72 -0.07 28.81
CA ASN A 340 6.62 -0.13 30.27
C ASN A 340 5.23 -0.59 30.69
N ASP A 341 4.19 -0.07 30.04
CA ASP A 341 2.81 -0.52 30.25
C ASP A 341 2.63 -1.98 29.81
N TYR A 342 3.15 -2.35 28.64
CA TYR A 342 3.12 -3.73 28.15
C TYR A 342 3.73 -4.73 29.15
N PHE A 343 4.92 -4.45 29.70
CA PHE A 343 5.57 -5.38 30.62
C PHE A 343 4.88 -5.47 31.99
N LYS A 344 4.29 -4.37 32.50
CA LYS A 344 3.47 -4.41 33.71
C LYS A 344 2.33 -5.42 33.57
N HIS A 345 1.69 -5.46 32.41
CA HIS A 345 0.54 -6.33 32.14
C HIS A 345 0.94 -7.76 31.74
N ASP A 346 2.08 -7.97 31.11
CA ASP A 346 2.64 -9.30 30.77
C ASP A 346 3.25 -10.02 32.01
N GLY A 347 2.94 -9.57 33.23
CA GLY A 347 3.44 -10.15 34.49
C GLY A 347 4.96 -10.04 34.66
N SER A 348 5.59 -9.20 33.85
CA SER A 348 7.02 -9.09 33.75
C SER A 348 7.52 -7.84 34.46
N THR A 349 8.13 -8.01 35.64
CA THR A 349 8.75 -6.90 36.36
C THR A 349 10.09 -6.53 35.73
N GLY A 350 10.20 -5.33 35.14
CA GLY A 350 11.48 -4.77 34.72
C GLY A 350 11.33 -3.60 33.74
N TYR A 351 12.32 -2.72 33.69
CA TYR A 351 12.39 -1.62 32.73
C TYR A 351 12.82 -2.14 31.34
N LEU A 352 12.56 -1.38 30.25
CA LEU A 352 13.00 -1.75 28.89
C LEU A 352 14.51 -2.07 28.81
N THR A 353 15.32 -1.34 29.57
CA THR A 353 16.78 -1.55 29.69
C THR A 353 17.18 -2.90 30.29
N GLU A 354 16.25 -3.59 30.95
CA GLU A 354 16.48 -4.89 31.60
C GLU A 354 16.00 -6.07 30.74
N LYS A 355 15.33 -5.82 29.62
CA LYS A 355 14.77 -6.85 28.72
C LYS A 355 15.40 -6.79 27.32
N PRO A 356 16.51 -7.51 27.09
CA PRO A 356 17.14 -7.57 25.78
C PRO A 356 16.17 -8.18 24.74
N GLY A 357 16.26 -7.69 23.50
CA GLY A 357 15.48 -8.22 22.37
C GLY A 357 14.12 -7.55 22.14
N TYR A 358 13.84 -6.38 22.73
CA TYR A 358 12.62 -5.59 22.50
C TYR A 358 12.97 -4.16 22.08
N GLY A 359 12.18 -3.58 21.17
CA GLY A 359 12.36 -2.20 20.70
C GLY A 359 13.76 -1.97 20.12
N LEU A 360 14.46 -0.92 20.58
CA LEU A 360 15.86 -0.63 20.22
C LEU A 360 16.82 -1.81 20.44
N LEU A 361 16.55 -2.67 21.43
CA LEU A 361 17.43 -3.80 21.75
C LEU A 361 17.12 -5.06 20.93
N ALA A 362 16.12 -5.01 20.04
CA ALA A 362 15.81 -6.11 19.12
C ALA A 362 16.87 -6.18 18.01
N ASN A 363 17.42 -7.36 17.76
CA ASN A 363 18.50 -7.55 16.78
C ASN A 363 18.34 -8.80 15.88
N ASP A 364 17.27 -9.56 16.06
CA ASP A 364 17.03 -10.83 15.38
C ASP A 364 15.82 -10.75 14.44
N VAL A 365 15.60 -9.58 13.83
CA VAL A 365 14.52 -9.36 12.86
C VAL A 365 14.60 -10.36 11.70
N VAL A 366 15.82 -10.77 11.31
CA VAL A 366 16.05 -11.76 10.24
C VAL A 366 15.38 -13.11 10.51
N ALA A 367 15.15 -13.48 11.78
CA ALA A 367 14.50 -14.74 12.15
C ALA A 367 13.10 -14.88 11.55
N LEU A 368 12.39 -13.77 11.28
CA LEU A 368 11.03 -13.78 10.76
C LEU A 368 10.94 -14.38 9.35
N PHE A 369 11.97 -14.18 8.52
CA PHE A 369 11.90 -14.51 7.09
C PHE A 369 11.95 -16.00 6.82
N LYS A 370 12.43 -16.81 7.77
CA LYS A 370 12.32 -18.27 7.74
C LYS A 370 10.87 -18.75 7.60
N GLY A 371 9.92 -17.94 8.08
CA GLY A 371 8.49 -18.21 8.00
C GLY A 371 7.81 -17.69 6.73
N CYS A 372 8.53 -17.02 5.81
CA CYS A 372 7.95 -16.22 4.73
C CYS A 372 8.44 -16.62 3.31
N PRO A 373 8.41 -17.91 2.93
CA PRO A 373 9.03 -18.36 1.67
C PRO A 373 8.32 -17.83 0.40
N ALA A 374 7.07 -17.36 0.52
CA ALA A 374 6.26 -16.86 -0.58
C ALA A 374 6.19 -15.33 -0.65
N LEU A 375 7.07 -14.64 0.08
CA LEU A 375 7.10 -13.18 0.14
C LEU A 375 7.44 -12.59 -1.22
N ILE A 376 6.64 -11.62 -1.66
CA ILE A 376 6.79 -10.91 -2.94
C ILE A 376 7.12 -9.43 -2.68
N ASP A 377 6.49 -8.84 -1.66
CA ASP A 377 6.60 -7.42 -1.34
C ASP A 377 7.03 -7.22 0.11
N LEU A 378 8.18 -6.57 0.30
CA LEU A 378 8.72 -6.20 1.61
C LEU A 378 8.79 -4.67 1.72
N GLU A 379 8.08 -4.14 2.70
CA GLU A 379 8.07 -2.73 3.03
C GLU A 379 8.66 -2.49 4.43
N ILE A 380 9.55 -1.53 4.56
CA ILE A 380 10.19 -1.13 5.81
C ILE A 380 9.94 0.37 5.98
N SER A 381 9.30 0.74 7.08
CA SER A 381 8.99 2.14 7.38
C SER A 381 9.48 2.48 8.77
N TYR A 382 10.22 3.57 8.87
CA TYR A 382 10.68 4.13 10.14
C TYR A 382 10.68 5.66 10.06
N ASP A 383 10.73 6.34 11.20
CA ASP A 383 10.79 7.80 11.27
C ASP A 383 11.95 8.15 12.19
N GLN A 384 13.09 8.53 11.59
CA GLN A 384 14.32 8.74 12.35
C GLN A 384 14.20 9.91 13.32
N LEU A 385 13.59 11.01 12.88
CA LEU A 385 13.43 12.22 13.69
C LEU A 385 12.62 11.95 14.96
N LYS A 386 11.42 11.35 14.82
CA LYS A 386 10.59 11.02 16.00
C LYS A 386 11.23 9.96 16.88
N ASN A 387 12.03 9.06 16.29
CA ASN A 387 12.74 8.03 17.03
C ASN A 387 13.90 8.61 17.88
N GLU A 388 14.51 9.72 17.46
CA GLU A 388 15.49 10.49 18.23
C GLU A 388 14.85 11.41 19.27
N GLU A 389 13.70 12.01 18.95
CA GLU A 389 12.92 12.83 19.91
C GLU A 389 12.27 11.98 21.01
N SER A 390 12.01 10.70 20.74
CA SER A 390 11.41 9.79 21.71
C SER A 390 12.32 9.59 22.92
N LEU A 391 11.72 9.66 24.12
CA LEU A 391 12.39 9.34 25.39
C LEU A 391 12.99 7.93 25.40
N THR A 392 12.44 7.02 24.61
CA THR A 392 12.96 5.68 24.37
C THR A 392 12.99 5.42 22.87
N THR A 393 14.17 5.41 22.27
CA THR A 393 14.35 4.99 20.87
C THR A 393 13.72 3.60 20.68
N MET A 394 12.98 3.43 19.59
CA MET A 394 12.10 2.28 19.34
C MET A 394 12.65 1.34 18.27
N LEU A 395 13.64 1.79 17.49
CA LEU A 395 14.24 1.05 16.38
C LEU A 395 15.66 1.54 16.11
N ASP A 396 16.58 0.62 15.82
CA ASP A 396 17.88 0.97 15.25
C ASP A 396 17.83 0.72 13.74
N ALA A 397 17.95 1.77 12.91
CA ALA A 397 17.91 1.62 11.46
C ALA A 397 19.09 0.77 10.92
N ASP A 398 20.22 0.71 11.65
CA ASP A 398 21.38 -0.12 11.31
C ASP A 398 21.10 -1.63 11.38
N LEU A 399 19.91 -2.03 11.86
CA LEU A 399 19.42 -3.40 11.75
C LEU A 399 19.21 -3.85 10.30
N PHE A 400 18.95 -2.92 9.38
CA PHE A 400 18.65 -3.21 7.97
C PHE A 400 19.88 -3.15 7.06
N GLY A 401 21.06 -3.50 7.60
CA GLY A 401 22.33 -3.52 6.87
C GLY A 401 22.59 -4.78 6.03
N ASP A 402 23.84 -4.96 5.61
CA ASP A 402 24.27 -6.04 4.71
C ASP A 402 23.86 -7.46 5.16
N LYS A 403 23.98 -7.73 6.46
CA LYS A 403 23.63 -9.05 7.04
C LYS A 403 22.14 -9.33 6.95
N PHE A 404 21.32 -8.30 7.10
CA PHE A 404 19.88 -8.41 6.99
C PHE A 404 19.49 -8.81 5.58
N TRP A 405 19.97 -8.07 4.58
CA TRP A 405 19.62 -8.34 3.18
C TRP A 405 20.15 -9.67 2.67
N ALA A 406 21.32 -10.12 3.13
CA ALA A 406 21.81 -11.47 2.86
C ALA A 406 20.84 -12.55 3.36
N ALA A 407 20.33 -12.42 4.58
CA ALA A 407 19.38 -13.37 5.15
C ALA A 407 18.00 -13.32 4.46
N VAL A 408 17.52 -12.12 4.09
CA VAL A 408 16.26 -11.93 3.38
C VAL A 408 16.29 -12.61 2.01
N VAL A 409 17.33 -12.34 1.21
CA VAL A 409 17.54 -12.92 -0.12
C VAL A 409 17.64 -14.44 -0.06
N GLU A 410 18.28 -15.00 0.97
CA GLU A 410 18.35 -16.45 1.18
C GLU A 410 16.99 -17.06 1.54
N SER A 411 16.19 -16.37 2.35
CA SER A 411 14.95 -16.92 2.91
C SER A 411 13.71 -16.69 2.01
N CYS A 412 13.74 -15.68 1.13
CA CYS A 412 12.59 -15.21 0.37
C CYS A 412 12.85 -15.26 -1.15
N PRO A 413 12.88 -16.46 -1.77
CA PRO A 413 13.28 -16.62 -3.16
C PRO A 413 12.34 -15.96 -4.19
N LEU A 414 11.12 -15.58 -3.79
CA LEU A 414 10.12 -14.98 -4.67
C LEU A 414 10.01 -13.45 -4.52
N LEU A 415 10.93 -12.82 -3.79
CA LEU A 415 10.90 -11.38 -3.53
C LEU A 415 11.04 -10.58 -4.84
N GLN A 416 10.10 -9.69 -5.09
CA GLN A 416 10.02 -8.85 -6.29
C GLN A 416 10.18 -7.37 -5.98
N THR A 417 9.64 -6.92 -4.86
CA THR A 417 9.64 -5.50 -4.48
C THR A 417 10.17 -5.30 -3.07
N VAL A 418 11.04 -4.31 -2.93
CA VAL A 418 11.60 -3.84 -1.67
C VAL A 418 11.41 -2.33 -1.59
N TYR A 419 10.80 -1.88 -0.51
CA TYR A 419 10.62 -0.46 -0.21
C TYR A 419 11.10 -0.18 1.21
N MET A 420 12.07 0.71 1.36
CA MET A 420 12.57 1.15 2.67
C MET A 420 12.51 2.67 2.74
N ARG A 421 11.65 3.19 3.61
CA ARG A 421 11.33 4.63 3.69
C ARG A 421 11.59 5.18 5.09
N ASP A 422 12.26 6.32 5.14
CA ASP A 422 12.33 7.18 6.32
C ASP A 422 11.24 8.26 6.23
N CYS A 423 10.18 8.09 7.01
CA CYS A 423 9.02 8.99 7.02
C CYS A 423 9.35 10.40 7.53
N SER A 424 10.50 10.60 8.18
CA SER A 424 10.94 11.95 8.58
C SER A 424 11.39 12.82 7.39
N ALA A 425 11.74 12.20 6.26
CA ALA A 425 12.18 12.92 5.06
C ALA A 425 11.07 13.77 4.42
N TYR A 426 9.80 13.39 4.57
CA TYR A 426 8.65 14.12 4.00
C TYR A 426 8.40 15.48 4.66
N GLY A 427 8.93 15.71 5.87
CA GLY A 427 8.74 16.95 6.63
C GLY A 427 9.82 18.02 6.41
N GLY A 428 10.71 17.86 5.42
CA GLY A 428 11.84 18.76 5.22
C GLY A 428 12.91 18.65 6.32
N SER A 429 13.00 17.49 6.99
CA SER A 429 14.00 17.26 8.04
C SER A 429 15.41 17.57 7.52
N ARG A 430 16.19 18.34 8.29
CA ARG A 430 17.59 18.67 7.96
C ARG A 430 18.57 17.58 8.36
N ILE A 431 18.17 16.66 9.23
CA ILE A 431 19.04 15.62 9.79
C ILE A 431 18.71 14.29 9.12
N VAL A 432 19.62 13.85 8.27
CA VAL A 432 19.60 12.52 7.66
C VAL A 432 20.60 11.66 8.41
N ARG A 433 20.16 10.50 8.90
CA ARG A 433 21.06 9.48 9.39
C ARG A 433 21.06 8.29 8.44
N PRO A 434 22.16 8.06 7.71
CA PRO A 434 22.22 6.91 6.83
C PRO A 434 22.34 5.60 7.61
N ILE A 435 21.87 4.51 7.00
CA ILE A 435 22.10 3.16 7.49
C ILE A 435 23.56 2.79 7.21
N HIS A 436 24.40 2.91 8.23
CA HIS A 436 25.85 2.74 8.16
C HIS A 436 26.25 1.30 7.87
N THR A 437 25.40 0.35 8.27
CA THR A 437 25.64 -1.08 8.06
C THR A 437 25.20 -1.57 6.69
N PHE A 438 24.54 -0.74 5.88
CA PHE A 438 24.21 -1.03 4.48
C PHE A 438 25.29 -0.43 3.57
N THR A 439 26.03 -1.31 2.90
CA THR A 439 27.15 -0.95 2.02
C THR A 439 26.94 -1.51 0.62
N ASP A 440 27.92 -1.34 -0.26
CA ASP A 440 27.98 -1.98 -1.58
C ASP A 440 27.69 -3.49 -1.53
N ARG A 441 28.04 -4.17 -0.42
CA ARG A 441 27.78 -5.61 -0.26
C ARG A 441 26.28 -5.91 -0.16
N GLY A 442 25.52 -5.09 0.56
CA GLY A 442 24.06 -5.18 0.63
C GLY A 442 23.42 -4.97 -0.74
N LEU A 443 23.82 -3.90 -1.44
CA LEU A 443 23.33 -3.60 -2.78
C LEU A 443 23.61 -4.72 -3.79
N LEU A 444 24.84 -5.25 -3.80
CA LEU A 444 25.21 -6.38 -4.67
C LEU A 444 24.51 -7.69 -4.29
N THR A 445 24.09 -7.84 -3.04
CA THR A 445 23.30 -9.00 -2.61
C THR A 445 21.89 -8.91 -3.18
N LEU A 446 21.28 -7.72 -3.17
CA LEU A 446 20.00 -7.47 -3.82
C LEU A 446 20.09 -7.65 -5.34
N ALA A 447 21.16 -7.17 -5.97
CA ALA A 447 21.38 -7.32 -7.41
C ALA A 447 21.29 -8.78 -7.87
N LYS A 448 21.82 -9.71 -7.07
CA LYS A 448 21.86 -11.15 -7.37
C LYS A 448 20.52 -11.87 -7.22
N HIS A 449 19.51 -11.24 -6.61
CA HIS A 449 18.22 -11.87 -6.39
C HIS A 449 17.44 -11.93 -7.71
N SER A 450 17.10 -13.12 -8.21
CA SER A 450 16.61 -13.32 -9.59
C SER A 450 15.25 -12.69 -9.90
N HIS A 451 14.38 -12.57 -8.90
CA HIS A 451 13.02 -12.06 -9.07
C HIS A 451 12.85 -10.59 -8.72
N LEU A 452 13.88 -9.94 -8.17
CA LEU A 452 13.78 -8.56 -7.69
C LEU A 452 13.70 -7.60 -8.89
N SER A 453 12.64 -6.79 -8.94
CA SER A 453 12.38 -5.84 -10.03
C SER A 453 12.34 -4.39 -9.54
N SER A 454 11.87 -4.12 -8.32
CA SER A 454 11.80 -2.77 -7.76
C SER A 454 12.51 -2.72 -6.42
N ILE A 455 13.46 -1.80 -6.28
CA ILE A 455 14.21 -1.54 -5.06
C ILE A 455 14.12 -0.05 -4.76
N GLU A 456 13.57 0.31 -3.61
CA GLU A 456 13.61 1.67 -3.07
C GLU A 456 14.28 1.64 -1.70
N LEU A 457 15.37 2.38 -1.56
CA LEU A 457 16.16 2.44 -0.34
C LEU A 457 16.24 3.87 0.18
N SER A 458 16.01 4.02 1.49
CA SER A 458 16.31 5.23 2.25
C SER A 458 17.82 5.53 2.24
N ALA A 459 18.25 6.55 2.99
CA ALA A 459 19.65 6.97 3.06
C ALA A 459 20.57 5.81 3.46
N VAL A 460 21.45 5.39 2.54
CA VAL A 460 22.39 4.26 2.74
C VAL A 460 23.82 4.65 2.40
N CYS A 461 24.79 3.94 2.99
CA CYS A 461 26.22 4.15 2.78
C CYS A 461 26.76 3.33 1.58
N CYS A 462 26.18 3.52 0.41
CA CYS A 462 26.70 2.95 -0.85
C CYS A 462 27.69 3.89 -1.53
N SER A 463 28.71 3.32 -2.15
CA SER A 463 29.65 4.04 -3.01
C SER A 463 29.17 4.07 -4.46
N SER A 464 29.65 5.06 -5.21
CA SER A 464 29.56 5.09 -6.67
C SER A 464 30.05 3.80 -7.36
N ASP A 465 31.12 3.18 -6.86
CA ASP A 465 31.61 1.88 -7.37
C ASP A 465 30.62 0.74 -7.12
N GLY A 466 29.89 0.78 -6.00
CA GLY A 466 28.84 -0.18 -5.67
C GLY A 466 27.68 -0.11 -6.66
N ILE A 467 27.23 1.09 -7.01
CA ILE A 467 26.15 1.33 -7.98
C ILE A 467 26.57 0.86 -9.38
N LEU A 468 27.81 1.17 -9.81
CA LEU A 468 28.31 0.69 -11.10
C LEU A 468 28.36 -0.84 -11.16
N LYS A 469 28.85 -1.49 -10.10
CA LYS A 469 28.86 -2.97 -10.03
C LYS A 469 27.45 -3.56 -10.01
N TYR A 470 26.49 -2.88 -9.38
CA TYR A 470 25.07 -3.25 -9.44
C TYR A 470 24.58 -3.23 -10.90
N LEU A 471 24.80 -2.12 -11.62
CA LEU A 471 24.43 -1.99 -13.04
C LEU A 471 25.07 -3.07 -13.90
N GLN A 472 26.39 -3.27 -13.77
CA GLN A 472 27.12 -4.32 -14.49
C GLN A 472 26.55 -5.71 -14.22
N HIS A 473 26.10 -5.98 -12.99
CA HIS A 473 25.48 -7.27 -12.67
C HIS A 473 24.10 -7.40 -13.32
N VAL A 474 23.30 -6.33 -13.31
CA VAL A 474 21.96 -6.31 -13.89
C VAL A 474 22.00 -6.51 -15.39
N PHE A 475 22.89 -5.81 -16.11
CA PHE A 475 23.01 -5.96 -17.55
C PHE A 475 23.48 -7.36 -17.99
N LYS A 476 24.41 -7.97 -17.25
CA LYS A 476 24.98 -9.30 -17.58
C LYS A 476 24.05 -10.47 -17.30
N ALA A 477 23.03 -10.29 -16.48
CA ALA A 477 22.23 -11.40 -16.02
C ALA A 477 21.09 -11.72 -17.00
N THR A 478 21.13 -12.94 -17.54
CA THR A 478 20.23 -13.42 -18.59
C THR A 478 18.96 -14.11 -18.08
N ASP A 479 18.90 -14.42 -16.78
CA ASP A 479 17.89 -15.29 -16.17
C ASP A 479 16.88 -14.56 -15.26
N PHE A 480 16.67 -13.25 -15.45
CA PHE A 480 15.73 -12.50 -14.62
C PHE A 480 14.28 -12.69 -15.07
N ALA A 481 13.45 -13.17 -14.15
CA ALA A 481 12.02 -13.37 -14.39
C ALA A 481 11.17 -12.09 -14.15
N GLY A 482 11.78 -10.99 -13.71
CA GLY A 482 11.10 -9.80 -13.17
C GLY A 482 10.85 -8.64 -14.13
N GLY A 483 11.30 -8.70 -15.39
CA GLY A 483 11.23 -7.56 -16.33
C GLY A 483 12.26 -6.47 -16.03
N ASN A 484 11.92 -5.21 -16.34
CA ASN A 484 12.78 -4.04 -16.12
C ASN A 484 13.08 -3.84 -14.63
N ARG A 485 14.32 -3.46 -14.31
CA ARG A 485 14.78 -3.27 -12.93
C ARG A 485 14.86 -1.80 -12.58
N SER A 486 14.11 -1.39 -11.55
CA SER A 486 14.20 -0.07 -10.98
C SER A 486 14.95 -0.09 -9.65
N LEU A 487 15.94 0.78 -9.52
CA LEU A 487 16.65 1.09 -8.29
C LEU A 487 16.47 2.57 -7.97
N VAL A 488 15.79 2.84 -6.86
CA VAL A 488 15.71 4.15 -6.23
C VAL A 488 16.55 4.10 -4.96
N VAL A 489 17.54 4.97 -4.83
CA VAL A 489 18.45 4.97 -3.68
C VAL A 489 18.77 6.39 -3.24
N SER A 490 18.59 6.67 -1.95
CA SER A 490 19.08 7.91 -1.35
C SER A 490 20.55 7.77 -0.96
N LEU A 491 21.43 8.51 -1.65
CA LEU A 491 22.88 8.38 -1.51
C LEU A 491 23.44 9.32 -0.45
N ALA A 492 23.79 8.77 0.71
CA ALA A 492 24.47 9.53 1.76
C ALA A 492 26.01 9.50 1.64
N GLY A 493 26.54 8.62 0.79
CA GLY A 493 27.97 8.42 0.59
C GLY A 493 28.68 7.63 1.67
N THR A 494 30.00 7.47 1.49
CA THR A 494 30.84 6.64 2.38
C THR A 494 31.24 7.40 3.65
N MET A 495 31.31 6.68 4.77
CA MET A 495 31.61 7.23 6.11
C MET A 495 33.02 7.81 6.28
N GLU A 496 33.89 7.69 5.27
CA GLU A 496 35.28 8.16 5.34
C GLU A 496 35.43 9.65 5.02
N HIS A 497 34.36 10.34 4.63
CA HIS A 497 34.40 11.76 4.36
C HIS A 497 34.45 12.54 5.68
N ASP A 498 35.65 13.07 5.94
CA ASP A 498 35.93 14.05 6.98
C ASP A 498 34.83 15.12 6.99
N THR A 499 34.29 15.45 8.17
CA THR A 499 33.16 16.38 8.36
C THR A 499 33.44 17.82 7.92
N THR A 500 34.57 18.03 7.26
CA THR A 500 35.09 19.26 6.68
C THR A 500 34.71 19.44 5.21
N GLN A 501 34.24 18.39 4.51
CA GLN A 501 33.75 18.52 3.13
C GLN A 501 32.25 18.78 3.10
N SER A 502 31.90 19.98 2.61
CA SER A 502 30.53 20.38 2.33
C SER A 502 29.96 19.50 1.21
N HIS A 503 28.90 18.75 1.55
CA HIS A 503 27.99 18.04 0.63
C HIS A 503 28.43 16.65 0.08
N PRO A 504 28.40 15.57 0.90
CA PRO A 504 28.83 14.21 0.50
C PRO A 504 28.07 13.60 -0.69
N PHE A 505 26.78 13.91 -0.84
CA PHE A 505 25.98 13.49 -1.99
C PHE A 505 26.59 13.96 -3.32
N TYR A 506 27.01 15.22 -3.40
CA TYR A 506 27.50 15.83 -4.64
C TYR A 506 28.88 15.27 -5.04
N HIS A 507 29.70 14.90 -4.06
CA HIS A 507 30.95 14.20 -4.30
C HIS A 507 30.71 12.80 -4.88
N GLU A 508 29.81 12.02 -4.27
CA GLU A 508 29.45 10.69 -4.80
C GLU A 508 28.76 10.76 -6.15
N LEU A 509 27.94 11.79 -6.41
CA LEU A 509 27.31 12.02 -7.71
C LEU A 509 28.38 12.24 -8.79
N VAL A 510 29.35 13.12 -8.55
CA VAL A 510 30.46 13.35 -9.48
C VAL A 510 31.29 12.08 -9.68
N SER A 511 31.54 11.34 -8.61
CA SER A 511 32.24 10.06 -8.71
C SER A 511 31.46 9.06 -9.56
N LEU A 512 30.14 8.94 -9.35
CA LEU A 512 29.27 8.07 -10.14
C LEU A 512 29.27 8.46 -11.62
N LEU A 513 29.11 9.76 -11.94
CA LEU A 513 29.14 10.25 -13.32
C LEU A 513 30.50 9.99 -13.99
N LYS A 514 31.61 10.21 -13.29
CA LYS A 514 32.96 9.86 -13.80
C LYS A 514 33.06 8.37 -14.10
N ARG A 515 32.58 7.52 -13.20
CA ARG A 515 32.60 6.06 -13.36
C ARG A 515 31.72 5.57 -14.51
N ILE A 516 30.56 6.19 -14.71
CA ILE A 516 29.68 5.87 -15.85
C ILE A 516 30.34 6.34 -17.15
N ALA A 517 30.89 7.56 -17.20
CA ALA A 517 31.58 8.08 -18.38
C ALA A 517 32.80 7.24 -18.78
N ASP A 518 33.53 6.70 -17.80
CA ASP A 518 34.70 5.84 -18.04
C ASP A 518 34.32 4.43 -18.51
N ALA A 519 33.10 3.96 -18.20
CA ALA A 519 32.61 2.65 -18.61
C ALA A 519 31.97 2.72 -20.02
N SER A 520 32.33 1.81 -20.92
CA SER A 520 31.67 1.75 -22.24
C SER A 520 30.38 0.93 -22.22
N GLU A 521 29.43 1.20 -23.13
CA GLU A 521 28.25 0.34 -23.31
C GLU A 521 28.62 -1.14 -23.60
N GLU A 522 29.77 -1.37 -24.24
CA GLU A 522 30.31 -2.72 -24.51
C GLU A 522 30.77 -3.43 -23.23
N GLU A 523 31.34 -2.70 -22.27
CA GLU A 523 31.73 -3.23 -20.96
C GLU A 523 30.54 -3.48 -20.04
N LEU A 524 29.46 -2.70 -20.24
CA LEU A 524 28.19 -2.85 -19.54
C LEU A 524 27.33 -3.98 -20.13
N ASP A 525 27.58 -4.44 -21.38
CA ASP A 525 26.81 -5.49 -22.06
C ASP A 525 25.30 -5.16 -22.17
N VAL A 526 24.99 -3.93 -22.59
CA VAL A 526 23.62 -3.39 -22.71
C VAL A 526 22.90 -4.05 -23.89
N THR A 527 22.37 -5.27 -23.69
CA THR A 527 21.78 -6.05 -24.79
C THR A 527 20.32 -6.46 -24.60
N VAL A 528 19.81 -6.61 -23.37
CA VAL A 528 18.43 -7.15 -23.15
C VAL A 528 17.63 -6.48 -22.00
N CYS A 529 18.28 -5.97 -20.94
CA CYS A 529 17.58 -5.39 -19.78
C CYS A 529 17.60 -3.85 -19.83
N GLU A 530 16.48 -3.23 -19.51
CA GLU A 530 16.29 -1.77 -19.42
C GLU A 530 16.22 -1.37 -17.93
N PRO A 531 17.37 -1.19 -17.24
CA PRO A 531 17.36 -0.72 -15.88
C PRO A 531 17.08 0.78 -15.80
N SER A 532 16.41 1.18 -14.72
CA SER A 532 16.29 2.57 -14.27
C SER A 532 16.99 2.72 -12.91
N VAL A 533 17.82 3.74 -12.76
CA VAL A 533 18.48 4.08 -11.50
C VAL A 533 18.20 5.55 -11.16
N SER A 534 17.59 5.80 -10.00
CA SER A 534 17.36 7.13 -9.47
C SER A 534 18.16 7.31 -8.18
N ALA A 535 19.12 8.23 -8.20
CA ALA A 535 19.94 8.60 -7.05
C ALA A 535 19.38 9.88 -6.42
N PHE A 536 18.83 9.76 -5.21
CA PHE A 536 18.25 10.89 -4.47
C PHE A 536 19.26 11.52 -3.52
N ASN A 537 19.23 12.84 -3.42
CA ASN A 537 19.91 13.60 -2.39
C ASN A 537 19.13 13.45 -1.09
N PRO A 538 19.68 12.81 -0.06
CA PRO A 538 18.94 12.66 1.18
C PRO A 538 18.82 14.00 1.94
N HIS A 539 19.70 14.97 1.68
CA HIS A 539 19.76 16.22 2.41
C HIS A 539 18.86 17.29 1.81
N SER A 540 18.02 17.90 2.64
CA SER A 540 17.12 19.00 2.27
C SER A 540 17.79 20.38 2.24
N SER A 541 19.04 20.49 2.71
CA SER A 541 19.74 21.79 2.87
C SER A 541 20.23 22.36 1.55
N SER A 542 20.06 23.67 1.36
CA SER A 542 20.61 24.41 0.23
C SER A 542 22.14 24.47 0.28
N VAL A 543 22.76 24.51 -0.90
CA VAL A 543 24.18 24.73 -1.07
C VAL A 543 24.50 26.22 -1.19
N GLU A 544 25.77 26.59 -1.00
CA GLU A 544 26.22 27.98 -1.22
C GLU A 544 26.12 28.37 -2.71
N TYR A 545 25.67 29.60 -2.98
CA TYR A 545 25.41 30.10 -4.33
C TYR A 545 26.67 30.12 -5.22
N GLU A 546 27.79 30.65 -4.73
CA GLU A 546 29.05 30.69 -5.49
C GLU A 546 29.63 29.28 -5.73
N TRP A 547 29.42 28.37 -4.77
CA TRP A 547 29.83 26.98 -4.92
C TRP A 547 28.99 26.28 -5.98
N SER A 548 27.68 26.49 -6.02
CA SER A 548 26.79 25.83 -7.00
C SER A 548 27.11 26.24 -8.43
N ILE A 549 27.45 27.51 -8.68
CA ILE A 549 27.92 27.99 -9.99
C ILE A 549 29.19 27.24 -10.41
N SER A 550 30.18 27.17 -9.50
CA SER A 550 31.46 26.53 -9.78
C SER A 550 31.27 25.03 -10.03
N TYR A 551 30.44 24.35 -9.23
CA TYR A 551 30.10 22.94 -9.39
C TYR A 551 29.38 22.66 -10.72
N MET A 552 28.38 23.47 -11.09
CA MET A 552 27.66 23.34 -12.36
C MET A 552 28.60 23.45 -13.57
N ARG A 553 29.45 24.48 -13.56
CA ARG A 553 30.34 24.81 -14.69
C ARG A 553 31.52 23.85 -14.80
N ASP A 554 32.18 23.57 -13.68
CA ASP A 554 33.48 22.92 -13.68
C ASP A 554 33.38 21.39 -13.49
N GLU A 555 32.28 20.89 -12.90
CA GLU A 555 32.11 19.46 -12.61
C GLU A 555 30.90 18.85 -13.32
N LEU A 556 29.67 19.30 -13.02
CA LEU A 556 28.45 18.59 -13.41
C LEU A 556 28.18 18.62 -14.92
N LYS A 557 28.09 19.80 -15.55
CA LYS A 557 27.81 19.92 -17.00
C LYS A 557 28.85 19.17 -17.84
N PRO A 558 30.17 19.36 -17.63
CA PRO A 558 31.18 18.64 -18.43
C PRO A 558 31.16 17.12 -18.25
N LEU A 559 30.74 16.61 -17.09
CA LEU A 559 30.63 15.18 -16.85
C LEU A 559 29.36 14.60 -17.48
N LEU A 560 28.24 15.30 -17.41
CA LEU A 560 27.01 14.88 -18.08
C LEU A 560 27.20 14.78 -19.59
N GLU A 561 27.85 15.77 -20.21
CA GLU A 561 28.20 15.73 -21.64
C GLU A 561 29.00 14.46 -21.98
N LYS A 562 30.02 14.13 -21.18
CA LYS A 562 30.82 12.90 -21.37
C LYS A 562 30.01 11.62 -21.19
N VAL A 563 29.07 11.58 -20.25
CA VAL A 563 28.20 10.42 -20.03
C VAL A 563 27.26 10.22 -21.23
N ILE A 564 26.63 11.29 -21.71
CA ILE A 564 25.72 11.27 -22.86
C ILE A 564 26.48 10.84 -24.12
N ASP A 565 27.69 11.35 -24.32
CA ASP A 565 28.56 10.96 -25.44
C ASP A 565 28.98 9.48 -25.38
N ALA A 566 29.23 8.96 -24.17
CA ALA A 566 29.65 7.57 -23.95
C ALA A 566 28.49 6.56 -24.01
N HIS A 567 27.26 6.98 -23.69
CA HIS A 567 26.07 6.11 -23.59
C HIS A 567 24.88 6.67 -24.39
N PRO A 568 24.86 6.53 -25.73
CA PRO A 568 23.78 7.07 -26.57
C PRO A 568 22.37 6.52 -26.29
N LYS A 569 22.25 5.40 -25.57
CA LYS A 569 20.96 4.80 -25.18
C LYS A 569 20.46 5.21 -23.80
N LEU A 570 21.26 5.98 -23.06
CA LEU A 570 20.95 6.41 -21.71
C LEU A 570 20.28 7.79 -21.75
N ASP A 571 19.10 7.87 -21.17
CA ASP A 571 18.45 9.14 -20.85
C ASP A 571 18.84 9.55 -19.42
N VAL A 572 19.42 10.74 -19.29
CA VAL A 572 19.82 11.32 -18.01
C VAL A 572 18.95 12.53 -17.70
N HIS A 573 18.33 12.51 -16.53
CA HIS A 573 17.55 13.63 -16.01
C HIS A 573 18.06 14.05 -14.63
N VAL A 574 18.26 15.34 -14.44
CA VAL A 574 18.70 15.96 -13.18
C VAL A 574 17.60 16.87 -12.70
N VAL A 575 16.97 16.51 -11.58
CA VAL A 575 15.94 17.33 -10.94
C VAL A 575 16.62 18.31 -10.00
N VAL A 576 16.42 19.59 -10.25
CA VAL A 576 17.13 20.68 -9.58
C VAL A 576 16.16 21.76 -9.10
N CYS A 577 16.35 22.21 -7.86
CA CYS A 577 15.81 23.46 -7.36
C CYS A 577 16.71 24.61 -7.81
N ARG A 578 16.35 25.30 -8.90
CA ARG A 578 17.18 26.36 -9.49
C ARG A 578 16.98 27.71 -8.81
N ASP A 579 18.06 28.50 -8.83
CA ASP A 579 17.96 29.96 -8.66
C ASP A 579 17.95 30.67 -10.03
N ASN A 580 18.75 30.17 -10.97
CA ASN A 580 18.83 30.63 -12.36
C ASN A 580 19.46 29.53 -13.25
N GLU A 581 19.76 29.84 -14.52
CA GLU A 581 20.35 28.88 -15.47
C GLU A 581 21.80 28.43 -15.13
N GLU A 582 22.51 29.20 -14.30
CA GLU A 582 23.91 28.98 -13.95
C GLU A 582 24.11 28.42 -12.53
N SER A 583 23.08 28.49 -11.66
CA SER A 583 23.16 28.11 -10.25
C SER A 583 21.92 27.36 -9.76
N PHE A 584 22.11 26.59 -8.69
CA PHE A 584 21.03 25.86 -8.03
C PHE A 584 21.12 26.00 -6.51
N ARG A 585 19.98 25.88 -5.83
CA ARG A 585 19.89 25.72 -4.37
C ARG A 585 20.14 24.29 -3.97
N ARG A 586 19.57 23.33 -4.70
CA ARG A 586 19.68 21.90 -4.40
C ARG A 586 19.50 21.05 -5.67
N ILE A 587 20.21 19.93 -5.75
CA ILE A 587 19.85 18.83 -6.64
C ILE A 587 19.03 17.83 -5.82
N ASP A 588 17.82 17.51 -6.26
CA ASP A 588 16.91 16.60 -5.56
C ASP A 588 17.21 15.15 -5.92
N ASN A 589 17.32 14.85 -7.21
CA ASN A 589 17.71 13.53 -7.69
C ASN A 589 18.30 13.56 -9.10
N VAL A 590 18.99 12.48 -9.44
CA VAL A 590 19.48 12.20 -10.80
C VAL A 590 18.97 10.84 -11.23
N GLU A 591 18.37 10.77 -12.41
CA GLU A 591 17.78 9.58 -13.00
C GLU A 591 18.58 9.13 -14.22
N PHE A 592 18.81 7.82 -14.30
CA PHE A 592 19.50 7.13 -15.37
C PHE A 592 18.59 6.03 -15.93
N ASN A 593 18.08 6.21 -17.14
CA ASN A 593 17.13 5.29 -17.77
C ASN A 593 17.69 4.76 -19.10
N TRP A 594 17.83 3.44 -19.24
CA TRP A 594 18.24 2.82 -20.50
C TRP A 594 17.00 2.36 -21.31
N CYS A 595 16.64 3.12 -22.37
CA CYS A 595 15.56 2.98 -23.41
C CYS A 595 14.16 3.65 -23.20
N PRO A 596 13.45 4.11 -24.29
CA PRO A 596 13.87 4.34 -25.69
C PRO A 596 13.57 5.76 -26.25
N GLY A 597 14.63 6.43 -26.73
CA GLY A 597 14.59 7.59 -27.64
C GLY A 597 15.66 8.59 -27.24
N GLY A 598 16.88 8.49 -27.78
CA GLY A 598 18.07 9.15 -27.21
C GLY A 598 17.82 10.59 -26.77
N GLN A 599 18.10 10.90 -25.50
CA GLN A 599 17.90 12.19 -24.83
C GLN A 599 16.73 13.00 -25.42
N GLU A 600 15.49 12.57 -25.19
CA GLU A 600 14.32 13.39 -25.49
C GLU A 600 14.11 14.46 -24.39
N GLY A 601 14.51 15.71 -24.69
CA GLY A 601 14.24 16.88 -23.82
C GLY A 601 15.46 17.42 -23.08
N ASP A 602 15.22 18.40 -22.20
CA ASP A 602 16.28 19.01 -21.39
C ASP A 602 16.82 18.04 -20.34
N VAL A 603 18.13 18.07 -20.10
CA VAL A 603 18.78 17.25 -19.05
C VAL A 603 18.33 17.68 -17.65
N PHE A 604 17.93 18.94 -17.48
CA PHE A 604 17.61 19.54 -16.20
C PHE A 604 16.12 19.86 -16.11
N PHE A 605 15.47 19.39 -15.05
CA PHE A 605 14.08 19.67 -14.74
C PHE A 605 13.98 20.48 -13.45
N GLU A 606 13.09 21.47 -13.43
CA GLU A 606 12.76 22.21 -12.22
C GLU A 606 11.67 21.49 -11.43
N ASP A 607 11.87 21.37 -10.13
CA ASP A 607 10.84 20.86 -9.22
C ASP A 607 9.77 21.95 -9.01
N GLU A 608 8.67 21.90 -9.78
CA GLU A 608 7.55 22.84 -9.69
C GLU A 608 6.77 22.73 -8.35
N TYR A 609 7.08 21.78 -7.47
CA TYR A 609 6.28 21.48 -6.27
C TYR A 609 6.66 22.23 -4.97
N LEU A 610 7.67 23.11 -4.97
CA LEU A 610 8.16 23.80 -3.76
C LEU A 610 8.19 25.34 -3.81
N GLU A 611 7.33 25.99 -4.60
CA GLU A 611 7.20 27.47 -4.55
C GLU A 611 6.59 28.04 -3.25
N GLY A 612 6.36 27.23 -2.21
CA GLY A 612 5.58 27.64 -1.04
C GLY A 612 6.31 27.77 0.30
N SER A 613 7.60 27.46 0.43
CA SER A 613 8.18 27.21 1.78
C SER A 613 9.36 28.08 2.20
N ASP A 614 9.97 28.87 1.32
CA ASP A 614 11.11 29.73 1.69
C ASP A 614 10.92 31.17 1.22
N SER A 615 10.00 31.89 1.86
CA SER A 615 10.01 33.36 1.90
C SER A 615 9.66 33.86 3.30
N ASN A 616 10.53 33.57 4.26
CA ASN A 616 10.58 34.30 5.52
C ASN A 616 11.96 34.96 5.64
N GLU A 617 12.14 36.05 4.90
CA GLU A 617 13.06 37.11 5.30
C GLU A 617 12.25 38.38 5.59
N GLU A 618 12.62 39.02 6.68
CA GLU A 618 11.91 40.07 7.40
C GLU A 618 11.70 41.35 6.57
N GLY A 619 10.48 41.92 6.69
CA GLY A 619 10.30 43.37 6.78
C GLY A 619 9.72 44.10 5.56
N SER A 620 8.40 44.34 5.58
CA SER A 620 7.85 45.70 5.45
C SER A 620 6.37 45.72 5.86
N ASP A 621 6.08 46.45 6.94
CA ASP A 621 4.74 46.97 7.22
C ASP A 621 4.29 47.85 6.05
N GLU A 622 3.19 47.51 5.37
CA GLU A 622 2.23 48.48 4.84
C GLU A 622 0.83 47.84 4.82
N ASP A 623 -0.10 48.50 5.51
CA ASP A 623 -1.53 48.27 5.54
C ASP A 623 -2.13 48.27 4.11
N ASP A 624 -3.17 47.45 3.85
CA ASP A 624 -4.46 47.95 3.34
C ASP A 624 -5.54 46.87 3.13
N VAL A 625 -6.57 46.95 3.99
CA VAL A 625 -8.01 47.13 3.67
C VAL A 625 -8.80 46.06 2.87
N PHE A 626 -9.71 45.39 3.62
CA PHE A 626 -11.12 45.00 3.34
C PHE A 626 -11.52 44.27 2.04
N PHE A 627 -12.30 43.19 2.18
CA PHE A 627 -13.75 43.13 1.90
C PHE A 627 -14.37 41.87 2.54
N ASP A 628 -15.11 42.07 3.64
CA ASP A 628 -16.14 41.16 4.12
C ASP A 628 -17.44 41.50 3.36
N ASP A 629 -18.02 40.54 2.65
CA ASP A 629 -19.38 40.64 2.10
C ASP A 629 -20.30 39.64 2.81
N ASP A 630 -21.02 40.17 3.79
CA ASP A 630 -22.47 40.04 4.03
C ASP A 630 -23.20 38.72 3.69
N TYR A 631 -23.73 38.08 4.74
CA TYR A 631 -25.12 37.59 4.72
C TYR A 631 -25.87 38.09 5.94
N GLU A 632 -26.84 38.98 5.66
CA GLU A 632 -27.77 39.62 6.58
C GLU A 632 -28.53 38.61 7.46
N ILE A 633 -28.48 38.85 8.77
CA ILE A 633 -29.50 38.39 9.72
C ILE A 633 -30.49 39.54 9.89
N VAL A 634 -31.73 39.33 9.50
CA VAL A 634 -32.86 40.24 9.78
C VAL A 634 -33.43 39.90 11.16
N PRO A 635 -33.50 40.84 12.13
CA PRO A 635 -34.23 40.66 13.37
C PRO A 635 -35.53 41.46 13.39
N ALA A 636 -36.59 40.86 13.93
CA ALA A 636 -37.85 41.46 14.39
C ALA A 636 -38.67 40.31 15.02
N ASP A 637 -39.23 40.35 16.23
CA ASP A 637 -39.45 41.41 17.20
C ASP A 637 -39.56 40.75 18.59
N GLU A 638 -39.02 41.41 19.61
CA GLU A 638 -39.48 41.28 20.99
C GLU A 638 -40.77 42.09 21.14
N VAL A 639 -41.83 41.46 21.66
CA VAL A 639 -42.95 42.16 22.27
C VAL A 639 -43.02 41.65 23.70
N ASP A 640 -42.49 42.45 24.62
CA ASP A 640 -42.95 42.49 26.00
C ASP A 640 -44.42 42.96 26.00
N ASP A 641 -45.28 42.28 26.75
CA ASP A 641 -46.25 42.97 27.60
C ASP A 641 -46.82 42.04 28.68
N ASP A 642 -46.85 42.65 29.85
CA ASP A 642 -47.25 42.25 31.19
C ASP A 642 -48.64 41.58 31.41
N GLU A 643 -48.73 40.98 32.62
CA GLU A 643 -49.91 40.80 33.49
C GLU A 643 -51.08 39.87 33.06
N ALA A 644 -51.15 38.68 33.70
CA ALA A 644 -52.18 38.27 34.68
C ALA A 644 -52.06 36.79 35.08
#